data_AF-A0A8H7QAJ8-F1
#
_entry.id   AF-A0A8H7QAJ8-F1
#
_cell.length_a   1.000
_cell.length_b   1.000
_cell.length_c   1.000
_cell.angle_alpha   90.00
_cell.angle_beta   90.00
_cell.angle_gamma   90.00
#
_symmetry.space_group_name_H-M   'P 1'
#
loop_
_entity.id
_entity.type
_entity.pdbx_description
1 polymer ?
#
loop_
_entity_poly.entity_id
_entity_poly.type
_entity_poly.pdbx_seq_one_letter_code
_entity_poly.pdbx_strand_id
1 'polypeptide(L)'
;MLDSQLAAYEKFKSSSSQSRDSEARSRRSKLSNDPSLPRLNSIHQGRVVKIMEFGAFIQMVDVTQQGLVHRAQVCIGTPGKMNQIYTRSTDNAVFHTAVESQSGRSVKIVDIDEDDSGKVKIGLSMKYVNQGNGDDLANSHPTDTGNVNHGRELENRKKGNVASTFNRAPIELTDAVMMNVVCRKCGGKGHLPSECFNDSDKKYELIPEDEELDYDLTKKRERSHKKEHSHRKEHKSKKHKKRKRETSRSASPEVRSVNSVADALSLMRKRSRKEHKKAASQYTSPLIASPLTTNMPELKSYTREEVKKHNTPEDCWIIIDSEVFNMTTFADLHPGGAGVIMDLAGKDATEEFYGLHRQEVLFKYAPKLKIGTIANEKPVIEMYTPGTISKVPYGEASAWQGHKSPYFTESHIKFRSAIRKIYDEMLPEALLNEDLGKSPTIELNKKLGAAGVLATQIGPGPWLQGLNLPGGVKPEEFDYFHEMIAHEETARLGTPGFADGITAGLTIGLPPIFNFGSPAMKSKIVPEVLSGEKRICLAITEPFTGSDVAGIRTTAKLSADGKHFIVNGTKKWITNSVFCDYFCVAVRTAKGISMLLVEKSDGLEVKPIKTSYSIAAGTGYITFEDVKVPVENLLGKEGKGFQVIMANFNHERWAIICGIIAGSRHVLEETFKWTNQRVVFGKKLSAQPVVRSKLANMIAQIESVQNWLENITYQMVNMSYAEQTVKLAGPIALLKYQSTRVAHNISDEATQIFGGRGITKTGMGRVIETFQRTYKFAAILGGSEEIMQDLGVRQALRTFPDARL
;
A
#
# COMPACT_ATOMS: atom_id res chain seq x y z
N MET A 1 -16.81 -23.76 -28.87
CA MET A 1 -16.43 -22.79 -27.81
C MET A 1 -16.32 -23.44 -26.43
N LEU A 2 -17.34 -24.19 -25.98
CA LEU A 2 -17.28 -24.97 -24.73
C LEU A 2 -16.30 -26.15 -24.83
N ASP A 3 -16.26 -26.81 -26.00
CA ASP A 3 -15.45 -28.02 -26.23
C ASP A 3 -13.95 -27.73 -26.24
N SER A 4 -13.53 -26.56 -26.72
CA SER A 4 -12.13 -26.12 -26.69
C SER A 4 -11.63 -25.81 -25.28
N GLN A 5 -12.49 -25.26 -24.42
CA GLN A 5 -12.16 -24.98 -23.02
C GLN A 5 -12.22 -26.25 -22.15
N LEU A 6 -13.15 -27.16 -22.44
CA LEU A 6 -13.20 -28.51 -21.87
C LEU A 6 -11.97 -29.33 -22.29
N ALA A 7 -11.56 -29.27 -23.55
CA ALA A 7 -10.36 -29.94 -24.04
C ALA A 7 -9.10 -29.40 -23.36
N ALA A 8 -8.96 -28.09 -23.18
CA ALA A 8 -7.83 -27.50 -22.45
C ALA A 8 -7.82 -27.91 -20.96
N TYR A 9 -8.99 -28.04 -20.33
CA TYR A 9 -9.14 -28.46 -18.94
C TYR A 9 -8.90 -29.97 -18.73
N GLU A 10 -9.40 -30.83 -19.62
CA GLU A 10 -9.11 -32.27 -19.58
C GLU A 10 -7.65 -32.56 -19.89
N LYS A 11 -6.99 -31.72 -20.72
CA LYS A 11 -5.53 -31.74 -20.93
C LYS A 11 -4.76 -31.36 -19.66
N PHE A 12 -5.28 -30.40 -18.88
CA PHE A 12 -4.75 -30.06 -17.55
C PHE A 12 -4.90 -31.22 -16.56
N LYS A 13 -6.08 -31.86 -16.53
CA LYS A 13 -6.37 -33.00 -15.64
C LYS A 13 -5.48 -34.21 -15.95
N SER A 14 -5.37 -34.59 -17.22
CA SER A 14 -4.51 -35.70 -17.69
C SER A 14 -3.02 -35.44 -17.44
N SER A 15 -2.54 -34.20 -17.56
CA SER A 15 -1.15 -33.83 -17.25
C SER A 15 -0.81 -33.91 -15.75
N SER A 16 -1.82 -33.86 -14.89
CA SER A 16 -1.67 -33.98 -13.43
C SER A 16 -1.88 -35.41 -12.91
N SER A 17 -2.43 -36.32 -13.72
CA SER A 17 -2.86 -37.65 -13.29
C SER A 17 -2.14 -38.83 -13.97
N GLN A 18 -1.15 -38.60 -14.85
CA GLN A 18 -0.34 -39.68 -15.40
C GLN A 18 0.94 -39.89 -14.57
N SER A 19 0.92 -41.01 -13.82
CA SER A 19 2.02 -41.78 -13.23
C SER A 19 3.43 -41.15 -13.31
N ARG A 20 3.84 -40.46 -12.25
CA ARG A 20 5.25 -40.12 -11.98
C ARG A 20 5.96 -41.14 -11.06
N ASP A 21 5.42 -42.34 -10.93
CA ASP A 21 6.05 -43.43 -10.18
C ASP A 21 6.28 -44.63 -11.12
N SER A 22 7.47 -44.71 -11.70
CA SER A 22 8.21 -45.97 -11.96
C SER A 22 9.38 -45.78 -12.94
N GLU A 23 9.25 -44.95 -13.98
CA GLU A 23 10.30 -44.84 -15.02
C GLU A 23 11.44 -43.86 -14.70
N ALA A 24 11.26 -42.91 -13.78
CA ALA A 24 12.31 -41.95 -13.42
C ALA A 24 13.41 -42.55 -12.51
N ARG A 25 13.23 -43.75 -11.97
CA ARG A 25 14.21 -44.41 -11.09
C ARG A 25 15.30 -45.19 -11.83
N SER A 26 15.11 -45.61 -13.08
CA SER A 26 16.09 -46.49 -13.76
C SER A 26 17.14 -45.79 -14.63
N ARG A 27 16.96 -44.51 -14.97
CA ARG A 27 17.92 -43.77 -15.84
C ARG A 27 18.90 -42.85 -15.10
N ARG A 28 18.84 -42.78 -13.76
CA ARG A 28 19.72 -41.89 -12.96
C ARG A 28 21.06 -42.52 -12.54
N SER A 29 21.32 -43.79 -12.85
CA SER A 29 22.51 -44.51 -12.36
C SER A 29 23.67 -44.66 -13.35
N LYS A 30 23.68 -43.98 -14.51
CA LYS A 30 24.76 -44.16 -15.52
C LYS A 30 25.40 -42.89 -16.09
N LEU A 31 25.36 -41.75 -15.40
CA LEU A 31 25.95 -40.49 -15.87
C LEU A 31 26.67 -39.72 -14.74
N SER A 32 27.61 -40.36 -14.05
CA SER A 32 28.38 -39.70 -12.97
C SER A 32 29.91 -39.74 -13.07
N ASN A 33 30.53 -40.26 -14.13
CA ASN A 33 32.00 -40.41 -14.18
C ASN A 33 32.65 -39.93 -15.49
N ASP A 34 32.45 -38.67 -15.89
CA ASP A 34 33.34 -38.00 -16.87
C ASP A 34 33.78 -36.63 -16.32
N PRO A 35 35.08 -36.41 -16.01
CA PRO A 35 35.58 -35.16 -15.44
C PRO A 35 35.84 -34.04 -16.46
N SER A 36 35.56 -34.22 -17.76
CA SER A 36 36.13 -33.35 -18.81
C SER A 36 35.14 -32.45 -19.59
N LEU A 37 33.89 -32.26 -19.13
CA LEU A 37 32.93 -31.37 -19.82
C LEU A 37 32.26 -30.32 -18.89
N PRO A 38 32.30 -29.01 -19.22
CA PRO A 38 31.70 -27.96 -18.41
C PRO A 38 30.18 -27.85 -18.61
N ARG A 39 29.42 -27.67 -17.52
CA ARG A 39 27.98 -27.37 -17.54
C ARG A 39 27.73 -25.87 -17.37
N LEU A 40 27.04 -25.28 -18.35
CA LEU A 40 26.52 -23.89 -18.35
C LEU A 40 25.20 -23.78 -17.58
N ASN A 41 25.00 -22.66 -16.86
CA ASN A 41 23.70 -22.05 -16.58
C ASN A 41 23.86 -20.51 -16.47
N SER A 42 23.19 -19.81 -17.41
CA SER A 42 22.75 -18.40 -17.56
C SER A 42 23.45 -17.19 -16.90
N ILE A 43 23.45 -16.09 -17.69
CA ILE A 43 24.00 -14.74 -17.42
C ILE A 43 22.89 -13.77 -16.95
N HIS A 44 23.18 -12.89 -15.98
CA HIS A 44 22.53 -11.58 -15.86
C HIS A 44 23.56 -10.47 -15.53
N GLN A 45 23.31 -9.26 -16.04
CA GLN A 45 24.27 -8.18 -16.25
C GLN A 45 24.66 -7.40 -14.98
N GLY A 46 25.85 -7.70 -14.43
CA GLY A 46 26.91 -6.69 -14.30
C GLY A 46 27.13 -5.95 -12.97
N ARG A 47 27.66 -6.62 -11.92
CA ARG A 47 29.10 -6.63 -11.54
C ARG A 47 29.29 -7.23 -10.15
N VAL A 48 30.07 -8.29 -10.15
CA VAL A 48 30.45 -9.21 -9.07
C VAL A 48 31.97 -9.30 -9.15
N VAL A 49 32.69 -9.19 -8.04
CA VAL A 49 34.09 -9.63 -7.99
C VAL A 49 34.09 -11.08 -7.53
N LYS A 50 34.61 -11.93 -8.41
CA LYS A 50 34.66 -13.37 -8.35
C LYS A 50 35.81 -13.79 -7.42
N ILE A 51 35.54 -14.48 -6.31
CA ILE A 51 36.52 -15.41 -5.74
C ILE A 51 36.15 -16.78 -6.30
N MET A 52 37.04 -17.33 -7.12
CA MET A 52 36.84 -18.63 -7.75
C MET A 52 36.95 -19.73 -6.70
N GLU A 53 36.01 -20.68 -6.78
CA GLU A 53 35.95 -21.96 -6.06
C GLU A 53 35.35 -21.92 -4.63
N PHE A 54 34.22 -22.64 -4.51
CA PHE A 54 33.41 -22.91 -3.31
C PHE A 54 32.49 -21.77 -2.84
N GLY A 55 31.24 -21.82 -3.34
CA GLY A 55 30.20 -20.82 -3.06
C GLY A 55 29.87 -20.63 -1.58
N ALA A 56 30.17 -19.43 -1.09
CA ALA A 56 29.50 -18.74 -0.01
C ALA A 56 29.20 -17.31 -0.50
N PHE A 57 28.01 -16.78 -0.18
CA PHE A 57 27.58 -15.45 -0.59
C PHE A 57 27.66 -14.48 0.60
N ILE A 58 28.19 -13.28 0.36
CA ILE A 58 28.08 -12.13 1.26
C ILE A 58 27.19 -11.10 0.56
N GLN A 59 26.11 -10.68 1.22
CA GLN A 59 25.21 -9.62 0.77
C GLN A 59 25.68 -8.29 1.39
N MET A 60 25.96 -7.28 0.56
CA MET A 60 26.11 -5.89 1.02
C MET A 60 24.84 -5.11 0.65
N VAL A 61 24.36 -4.29 1.59
CA VAL A 61 23.19 -3.42 1.42
C VAL A 61 23.65 -1.96 1.55
N ASP A 62 23.08 -1.11 0.68
CA ASP A 62 23.13 0.36 0.57
C ASP A 62 24.25 1.06 -0.22
N VAL A 63 23.85 1.63 -1.37
CA VAL A 63 24.49 2.78 -2.02
C VAL A 63 23.39 3.74 -2.53
N THR A 64 23.27 4.93 -1.93
CA THR A 64 23.00 6.23 -2.61
C THR A 64 23.57 7.39 -1.76
N GLN A 65 23.97 8.50 -2.39
CA GLN A 65 25.17 9.31 -2.08
C GLN A 65 25.12 10.44 -1.02
N GLN A 66 26.28 10.60 -0.34
CA GLN A 66 26.96 11.78 0.23
C GLN A 66 26.36 12.53 1.44
N GLY A 67 26.73 12.05 2.63
CA GLY A 67 26.72 12.79 3.90
C GLY A 67 27.09 11.90 5.09
N LEU A 68 28.40 11.76 5.35
CA LEU A 68 29.03 11.14 6.54
C LEU A 68 28.65 9.69 6.89
N VAL A 69 29.64 8.81 6.77
CA VAL A 69 29.62 7.41 7.24
C VAL A 69 29.31 7.39 8.75
N HIS A 70 28.11 6.94 9.10
CA HIS A 70 27.73 6.56 10.45
C HIS A 70 27.28 5.10 10.40
N ARG A 71 28.07 4.19 11.02
CA ARG A 71 27.92 2.72 11.11
C ARG A 71 28.48 1.88 9.96
N ALA A 72 29.47 1.05 10.29
CA ALA A 72 29.55 -0.31 9.80
C ALA A 72 28.71 -1.20 10.74
N GLN A 73 27.81 -2.01 10.19
CA GLN A 73 26.91 -2.86 10.95
C GLN A 73 27.09 -4.31 10.51
N VAL A 74 27.82 -5.10 11.29
CA VAL A 74 27.74 -6.56 11.21
C VAL A 74 26.53 -6.96 12.05
N CYS A 75 25.44 -7.38 11.40
CA CYS A 75 24.28 -7.92 12.11
C CYS A 75 23.96 -9.32 11.60
N ILE A 76 24.11 -10.27 12.53
CA ILE A 76 23.70 -11.66 12.40
C ILE A 76 22.21 -11.73 12.80
N GLY A 77 21.32 -11.94 11.81
CA GLY A 77 20.00 -12.59 11.95
C GLY A 77 18.72 -11.73 12.10
N THR A 78 17.66 -12.09 11.36
CA THR A 78 16.26 -11.60 11.49
C THR A 78 15.42 -12.44 12.49
N PRO A 79 14.22 -11.97 12.92
CA PRO A 79 13.66 -12.19 14.27
C PRO A 79 12.81 -13.46 14.48
N GLY A 80 12.92 -14.05 15.68
CA GLY A 80 11.75 -14.55 16.43
C GLY A 80 11.70 -16.02 16.89
N LYS A 81 12.45 -16.41 17.94
CA LYS A 81 11.96 -16.94 19.25
C LYS A 81 13.07 -17.62 20.07
N MET A 82 13.04 -17.33 21.37
CA MET A 82 13.99 -17.70 22.44
C MET A 82 14.29 -19.20 22.57
N ASN A 83 15.52 -19.54 22.94
CA ASN A 83 15.83 -20.12 24.26
C ASN A 83 17.36 -20.23 24.47
N GLN A 84 17.85 -19.49 25.47
CA GLN A 84 18.60 -20.03 26.62
C GLN A 84 19.77 -21.02 26.38
N ILE A 85 20.99 -20.63 26.75
CA ILE A 85 21.77 -21.08 27.96
C ILE A 85 23.29 -21.20 27.68
N TYR A 86 24.14 -20.25 28.12
CA TYR A 86 25.04 -20.16 29.33
C TYR A 86 26.55 -20.30 29.04
N THR A 87 27.25 -19.17 29.25
CA THR A 87 28.47 -18.90 30.04
C THR A 87 29.65 -19.88 30.21
N ARG A 88 30.84 -19.32 29.90
CA ARG A 88 32.03 -19.07 30.76
C ARG A 88 32.89 -20.27 31.21
N SER A 89 34.19 -20.24 30.90
CA SER A 89 35.24 -19.89 31.88
C SER A 89 36.64 -19.86 31.29
N THR A 90 37.41 -18.95 31.89
CA THR A 90 38.85 -18.70 31.94
C THR A 90 39.83 -19.79 31.48
N ASP A 91 40.93 -19.27 30.93
CA ASP A 91 42.25 -19.87 30.71
C ASP A 91 42.45 -20.63 29.39
N ASN A 92 43.25 -20.00 28.52
CA ASN A 92 43.81 -20.46 27.24
C ASN A 92 42.89 -21.30 26.33
N ALA A 93 42.21 -20.67 25.37
CA ALA A 93 41.59 -21.41 24.27
C ALA A 93 41.55 -20.62 22.95
N VAL A 94 42.12 -21.25 21.92
CA VAL A 94 42.00 -20.94 20.50
C VAL A 94 40.54 -20.72 20.09
N PHE A 95 40.27 -19.65 19.34
CA PHE A 95 38.94 -19.36 18.80
C PHE A 95 38.48 -20.47 17.85
N HIS A 96 37.32 -21.06 18.12
CA HIS A 96 36.66 -22.00 17.24
C HIS A 96 35.25 -21.49 16.95
N THR A 97 35.10 -20.70 15.89
CA THR A 97 33.78 -20.44 15.31
C THR A 97 33.62 -21.38 14.12
N ALA A 98 32.87 -22.48 14.31
CA ALA A 98 32.44 -23.32 13.21
C ALA A 98 31.05 -22.86 12.75
N VAL A 99 30.90 -22.45 11.49
CA VAL A 99 29.58 -22.24 10.90
C VAL A 99 29.18 -23.55 10.24
N GLU A 100 28.22 -24.27 10.82
CA GLU A 100 27.71 -25.53 10.27
C GLU A 100 26.48 -25.24 9.39
N SER A 101 26.55 -25.59 8.10
CA SER A 101 25.37 -25.55 7.23
C SER A 101 24.48 -26.77 7.50
N GLN A 102 23.18 -26.66 7.22
CA GLN A 102 22.22 -27.79 7.29
C GLN A 102 22.58 -28.98 6.37
N SER A 103 23.67 -28.90 5.60
CA SER A 103 24.20 -29.95 4.72
C SER A 103 25.48 -30.61 5.22
N GLY A 104 25.87 -30.40 6.49
CA GLY A 104 27.03 -31.06 7.11
C GLY A 104 28.39 -30.50 6.70
N ARG A 105 28.45 -29.26 6.20
CA ARG A 105 29.71 -28.58 5.88
C ARG A 105 29.98 -27.52 6.95
N SER A 106 31.20 -27.48 7.48
CA SER A 106 31.63 -26.41 8.38
C SER A 106 32.89 -25.72 7.90
N VAL A 107 32.92 -24.40 8.05
CA VAL A 107 34.11 -23.55 7.86
C VAL A 107 34.46 -22.95 9.20
N LYS A 108 35.75 -22.96 9.54
CA LYS A 108 36.30 -22.49 10.79
C LYS A 108 37.45 -21.54 10.53
N ILE A 109 37.45 -20.40 11.20
CA ILE A 109 38.60 -19.52 11.27
C ILE A 109 39.61 -20.15 12.22
N VAL A 110 40.82 -20.35 11.73
CA VAL A 110 41.90 -21.00 12.50
C VAL A 110 42.94 -20.02 12.99
N ASP A 111 43.08 -18.87 12.33
CA ASP A 111 44.01 -17.82 12.75
C ASP A 111 43.58 -16.45 12.19
N ILE A 112 43.94 -15.39 12.90
CA ILE A 112 43.80 -13.99 12.53
C ILE A 112 45.08 -13.29 12.97
N ASP A 113 45.90 -12.85 12.01
CA ASP A 113 47.22 -12.27 12.27
C ASP A 113 47.29 -10.85 11.70
N GLU A 114 47.76 -9.87 12.46
CA GLU A 114 47.85 -8.47 12.05
C GLU A 114 49.31 -8.07 11.95
N ASP A 115 49.77 -7.63 10.76
CA ASP A 115 51.16 -7.21 10.60
C ASP A 115 51.38 -5.76 11.07
N ASP A 116 52.65 -5.38 11.27
CA ASP A 116 53.06 -4.07 11.77
C ASP A 116 52.61 -2.87 10.89
N SER A 117 52.00 -3.14 9.72
CA SER A 117 51.40 -2.13 8.85
C SER A 117 49.89 -1.96 9.05
N GLY A 118 49.28 -2.71 9.98
CA GLY A 118 47.86 -2.65 10.33
C GLY A 118 46.96 -3.43 9.38
N LYS A 119 47.46 -4.52 8.77
CA LYS A 119 46.67 -5.37 7.87
C LYS A 119 46.43 -6.74 8.47
N VAL A 120 45.19 -7.22 8.39
CA VAL A 120 44.76 -8.45 9.05
C VAL A 120 44.65 -9.61 8.06
N LYS A 121 45.30 -10.74 8.33
CA LYS A 121 45.21 -11.99 7.57
C LYS A 121 44.39 -13.03 8.31
N ILE A 122 43.41 -13.63 7.64
CA ILE A 122 42.51 -14.63 8.24
C ILE A 122 42.73 -16.00 7.57
N GLY A 123 43.12 -17.00 8.38
CA GLY A 123 43.26 -18.40 7.97
C GLY A 123 41.96 -19.20 8.17
N LEU A 124 41.58 -20.02 7.18
CA LEU A 124 40.35 -20.82 7.21
C LEU A 124 40.63 -22.34 7.09
N SER A 125 39.89 -23.14 7.86
CA SER A 125 39.86 -24.61 7.82
C SER A 125 38.43 -25.08 7.53
N MET A 126 38.28 -26.08 6.66
CA MET A 126 36.96 -26.58 6.27
C MET A 126 36.82 -28.07 6.59
N LYS A 127 35.65 -28.46 7.10
CA LYS A 127 35.30 -29.85 7.42
C LYS A 127 34.00 -30.25 6.73
N TYR A 128 33.94 -31.48 6.25
CA TYR A 128 32.79 -32.03 5.54
C TYR A 128 32.28 -33.31 6.24
N VAL A 129 30.96 -33.42 6.42
CA VAL A 129 30.29 -34.59 7.01
C VAL A 129 29.17 -35.05 6.06
N ASN A 130 29.21 -36.31 5.65
CA ASN A 130 28.22 -36.88 4.72
C ASN A 130 27.05 -37.50 5.51
N GLN A 131 25.83 -36.98 5.38
CA GLN A 131 24.63 -37.60 5.95
C GLN A 131 23.98 -38.51 4.91
N GLY A 132 24.21 -39.82 5.01
CA GLY A 132 23.52 -40.83 4.20
C GLY A 132 22.16 -41.19 4.80
N ASN A 133 21.12 -41.30 3.97
CA ASN A 133 19.96 -42.15 4.27
C ASN A 133 20.45 -43.60 4.37
N GLY A 134 20.00 -44.32 5.40
CA GLY A 134 20.48 -45.67 5.73
C GLY A 134 20.02 -46.77 4.77
N ASP A 135 20.43 -46.69 3.50
CA ASP A 135 20.55 -47.81 2.58
C ASP A 135 21.83 -47.57 1.74
N ASP A 136 22.86 -48.39 2.01
CA ASP A 136 24.15 -48.54 1.31
C ASP A 136 25.40 -48.38 2.21
N LEU A 137 25.51 -49.21 3.25
CA LEU A 137 26.81 -49.62 3.79
C LEU A 137 26.78 -51.11 4.15
N ALA A 138 26.60 -51.95 3.14
CA ALA A 138 27.08 -53.32 3.14
C ALA A 138 27.84 -53.52 1.83
N ASN A 139 29.12 -53.13 1.82
CA ASN A 139 30.23 -53.69 1.03
C ASN A 139 31.37 -52.68 0.89
N SER A 140 32.33 -52.74 1.80
CA SER A 140 33.74 -52.61 1.42
C SER A 140 34.60 -53.19 2.54
N HIS A 141 35.28 -54.28 2.19
CA HIS A 141 36.29 -54.93 3.00
C HIS A 141 37.54 -54.05 3.18
N PRO A 142 38.36 -54.33 4.22
CA PRO A 142 39.44 -53.46 4.69
C PRO A 142 40.76 -53.72 3.94
N THR A 143 41.58 -52.68 3.78
CA THR A 143 43.03 -52.83 3.58
C THR A 143 43.78 -51.82 4.47
N ASP A 144 44.09 -52.29 5.67
CA ASP A 144 45.44 -52.38 6.26
C ASP A 144 46.42 -51.19 6.11
N THR A 145 46.78 -50.55 7.24
CA THR A 145 48.09 -50.72 7.93
C THR A 145 48.35 -49.58 8.94
N GLY A 146 48.73 -49.93 10.18
CA GLY A 146 49.62 -49.09 11.02
C GLY A 146 49.13 -48.58 12.39
N ASN A 147 49.03 -49.47 13.40
CA ASN A 147 49.72 -49.43 14.72
C ASN A 147 50.01 -48.03 15.37
N VAL A 148 49.67 -47.66 16.62
CA VAL A 148 49.97 -48.29 17.95
C VAL A 148 49.23 -47.57 19.13
N ASN A 149 48.54 -48.36 19.96
CA ASN A 149 48.35 -48.43 21.45
C ASN A 149 47.92 -47.31 22.44
N HIS A 150 47.01 -47.80 23.33
CA HIS A 150 46.71 -47.53 24.77
C HIS A 150 45.77 -46.34 25.11
N GLY A 151 44.65 -46.47 25.85
CA GLY A 151 43.96 -47.58 26.51
C GLY A 151 42.92 -47.06 27.54
N ARG A 152 41.70 -47.64 27.53
CA ARG A 152 40.58 -47.63 28.54
C ARG A 152 39.98 -46.25 28.92
N GLU A 153 38.67 -46.00 28.91
CA GLU A 153 37.56 -46.76 29.51
C GLU A 153 36.17 -46.34 28.93
N LEU A 154 35.31 -47.35 28.65
CA LEU A 154 33.83 -47.49 28.82
C LEU A 154 32.98 -46.22 29.12
N GLU A 155 31.74 -45.97 28.66
CA GLU A 155 30.69 -46.71 27.94
C GLU A 155 29.50 -45.72 27.70
N ASN A 156 28.96 -45.60 26.46
CA ASN A 156 27.53 -45.43 26.09
C ASN A 156 27.23 -44.68 24.76
N ARG A 157 26.71 -45.46 23.79
CA ARG A 157 25.64 -45.20 22.78
C ARG A 157 25.82 -44.21 21.58
N LYS A 158 25.94 -44.86 20.40
CA LYS A 158 25.23 -44.72 19.09
C LYS A 158 25.39 -43.48 18.17
N LYS A 159 25.67 -43.81 16.89
CA LYS A 159 25.69 -43.05 15.60
C LYS A 159 27.03 -42.38 15.23
N GLY A 160 27.77 -42.97 14.29
CA GLY A 160 29.06 -42.45 13.81
C GLY A 160 28.95 -41.76 12.43
N ASN A 161 29.17 -40.45 12.42
CA ASN A 161 29.50 -39.64 11.23
C ASN A 161 31.03 -39.68 11.04
N VAL A 162 31.56 -39.95 9.83
CA VAL A 162 33.00 -39.80 9.53
C VAL A 162 33.25 -38.41 8.94
N ALA A 163 34.25 -37.69 9.46
CA ALA A 163 34.53 -36.30 9.08
C ALA A 163 36.02 -36.12 8.73
N SER A 164 36.31 -35.60 7.53
CA SER A 164 37.67 -35.26 7.05
C SER A 164 37.88 -33.73 6.95
N THR A 165 39.10 -33.26 7.21
CA THR A 165 39.46 -31.83 7.38
C THR A 165 40.63 -31.46 6.46
N PHE A 166 40.60 -30.30 5.79
CA PHE A 166 41.72 -29.75 5.01
C PHE A 166 41.92 -28.25 5.33
N ASN A 167 43.18 -27.78 5.37
CA ASN A 167 43.56 -26.38 5.64
C ASN A 167 44.04 -25.67 4.36
N ARG A 168 43.66 -24.40 4.14
CA ARG A 168 44.16 -23.54 3.03
C ARG A 168 44.78 -22.23 3.57
N ALA A 169 45.59 -21.57 2.75
CA ALA A 169 46.38 -20.38 3.11
C ALA A 169 45.53 -19.09 3.30
N PRO A 170 45.99 -18.09 4.09
CA PRO A 170 45.20 -16.95 4.59
C PRO A 170 44.84 -15.87 3.55
N ILE A 171 43.76 -15.10 3.81
CA ILE A 171 43.31 -13.94 3.00
C ILE A 171 43.42 -12.65 3.83
N GLU A 172 43.91 -11.55 3.22
CA GLU A 172 44.22 -10.26 3.85
C GLU A 172 43.04 -9.26 3.74
N LEU A 173 42.63 -8.61 4.83
CA LEU A 173 41.55 -7.61 4.94
C LEU A 173 42.08 -6.33 5.60
N THR A 174 41.66 -5.16 5.09
CA THR A 174 42.21 -3.83 5.45
C THR A 174 41.17 -2.89 6.13
N ASP A 175 40.21 -3.52 6.82
CA ASP A 175 39.37 -3.18 8.01
C ASP A 175 38.45 -1.95 8.19
N ALA A 176 37.35 -2.19 8.95
CA ALA A 176 36.56 -1.22 9.74
C ALA A 176 36.00 -1.83 11.06
N VAL A 177 36.32 -1.19 12.20
CA VAL A 177 35.85 -1.44 13.59
C VAL A 177 34.98 -0.25 14.07
N MET A 178 34.03 -0.44 15.01
CA MET A 178 33.26 0.67 15.63
C MET A 178 33.57 0.79 17.14
N MET A 179 34.00 1.97 17.59
CA MET A 179 34.42 2.28 18.98
C MET A 179 33.67 3.49 19.54
N ASN A 180 33.52 3.58 20.87
CA ASN A 180 32.98 4.77 21.56
C ASN A 180 34.08 5.55 22.30
N VAL A 181 33.98 6.89 22.30
CA VAL A 181 34.89 7.79 23.02
C VAL A 181 34.26 8.23 24.33
N VAL A 182 34.96 8.05 25.45
CA VAL A 182 34.46 8.48 26.77
C VAL A 182 35.50 9.34 27.49
N CYS A 183 35.04 10.43 28.12
CA CYS A 183 35.90 11.33 28.88
C CYS A 183 36.11 10.81 30.32
N ARG A 184 37.36 10.47 30.69
CA ARG A 184 37.71 9.95 32.03
C ARG A 184 37.34 10.88 33.20
N LYS A 185 37.17 12.19 32.97
CA LYS A 185 36.88 13.16 34.05
C LYS A 185 35.39 13.30 34.35
N CYS A 186 34.51 13.09 33.37
CA CYS A 186 33.07 13.33 33.54
C CYS A 186 32.16 12.14 33.18
N GLY A 187 32.67 11.10 32.52
CA GLY A 187 31.92 9.87 32.20
C GLY A 187 30.84 9.99 31.12
N GLY A 188 30.80 11.10 30.35
CA GLY A 188 29.84 11.28 29.26
C GLY A 188 30.13 10.37 28.06
N LYS A 189 29.09 9.72 27.51
CA LYS A 189 29.14 8.91 26.28
C LYS A 189 28.44 9.65 25.13
N GLY A 190 29.00 9.62 23.91
CA GLY A 190 28.41 10.24 22.71
C GLY A 190 28.66 11.75 22.56
N HIS A 191 27.72 12.52 21.99
CA HIS A 191 27.86 13.97 21.76
C HIS A 191 28.04 14.72 23.10
N LEU A 192 29.26 15.15 23.38
CA LEU A 192 29.63 15.82 24.62
C LEU A 192 29.14 17.29 24.62
N PRO A 193 28.73 17.86 25.77
CA PRO A 193 28.41 19.28 25.89
C PRO A 193 29.60 20.16 25.48
N SER A 194 29.35 21.34 24.90
CA SER A 194 30.37 22.31 24.44
C SER A 194 31.41 22.67 25.51
N GLU A 195 31.04 22.55 26.78
CA GLU A 195 31.88 22.78 27.97
C GLU A 195 33.06 21.80 28.11
N CYS A 196 33.04 20.66 27.38
CA CYS A 196 34.10 19.65 27.42
C CYS A 196 35.23 19.88 26.40
N PHE A 197 35.12 20.88 25.52
CA PHE A 197 36.03 21.05 24.38
C PHE A 197 37.20 22.02 24.60
N ASN A 198 37.22 22.81 25.69
CA ASN A 198 38.14 23.94 25.86
C ASN A 198 39.20 23.78 26.98
N ASP A 199 39.64 22.56 27.29
CA ASP A 199 40.58 22.31 28.40
C ASP A 199 41.65 21.28 27.97
N SER A 200 42.90 21.72 27.82
CA SER A 200 43.97 21.00 27.11
C SER A 200 44.55 19.78 27.82
N ASP A 201 44.20 19.54 29.09
CA ASP A 201 44.84 18.52 29.93
C ASP A 201 43.95 17.30 30.28
N LYS A 202 43.12 16.81 29.35
CA LYS A 202 42.29 15.60 29.61
C LYS A 202 42.62 14.46 28.63
N LYS A 203 42.93 13.28 29.21
CA LYS A 203 43.16 12.02 28.48
C LYS A 203 41.83 11.36 28.13
N TYR A 204 41.68 10.95 26.86
CA TYR A 204 40.53 10.24 26.31
C TYR A 204 40.88 8.76 26.12
N GLU A 205 39.90 7.87 26.27
CA GLU A 205 40.05 6.44 25.97
C GLU A 205 38.95 5.98 25.01
N LEU A 206 39.37 5.12 24.09
CA LEU A 206 38.47 4.38 23.20
C LEU A 206 38.09 3.11 23.93
N ILE A 207 36.79 2.93 24.10
CA ILE A 207 36.24 1.76 24.77
C ILE A 207 35.09 1.20 23.93
N PRO A 208 34.94 -0.13 23.90
CA PRO A 208 33.79 -0.77 23.30
C PRO A 208 32.49 -0.15 23.85
N GLU A 209 31.46 -0.03 23.02
CA GLU A 209 30.21 0.68 23.35
C GLU A 209 29.55 0.20 24.65
N ASP A 210 29.88 -1.03 25.06
CA ASP A 210 29.28 -1.81 26.13
C ASP A 210 30.04 -1.71 27.47
N GLU A 211 31.24 -1.12 27.54
CA GLU A 211 31.95 -0.91 28.80
C GLU A 211 31.35 0.28 29.57
N GLU A 212 30.83 0.05 30.79
CA GLU A 212 30.59 1.10 31.78
C GLU A 212 31.86 1.31 32.62
N LEU A 213 32.39 2.53 32.59
CA LEU A 213 33.43 2.98 33.51
C LEU A 213 32.84 3.06 34.92
N ASP A 214 33.27 2.17 35.82
CA ASP A 214 32.95 2.25 37.24
C ASP A 214 33.74 3.41 37.86
N TYR A 215 33.18 4.62 37.75
CA TYR A 215 33.67 5.82 38.43
C TYR A 215 32.57 6.33 39.34
N ASP A 216 32.79 6.28 40.64
CA ASP A 216 31.80 6.58 41.70
C ASP A 216 31.21 7.99 41.57
N LEU A 217 30.09 8.09 40.84
CA LEU A 217 29.34 9.33 40.61
C LEU A 217 28.38 9.67 41.75
N THR A 218 28.28 8.85 42.80
CA THR A 218 27.28 9.07 43.86
C THR A 218 27.65 10.20 44.83
N LYS A 219 28.94 10.55 45.01
CA LYS A 219 29.34 11.60 45.99
C LYS A 219 29.40 13.05 45.47
N LYS A 220 29.35 13.30 44.16
CA LYS A 220 29.39 14.68 43.60
C LYS A 220 28.02 15.21 43.16
N ARG A 221 27.15 14.37 42.59
CA ARG A 221 25.78 14.76 42.21
C ARG A 221 24.91 15.08 43.42
N GLU A 222 25.10 14.42 44.56
CA GLU A 222 24.37 14.72 45.81
C GLU A 222 24.74 16.07 46.43
N ARG A 223 25.95 16.58 46.22
CA ARG A 223 26.36 17.91 46.72
C ARG A 223 25.83 19.06 45.84
N SER A 224 25.68 18.84 44.55
CA SER A 224 25.12 19.84 43.62
C SER A 224 23.58 19.88 43.66
N HIS A 225 22.91 18.73 43.73
CA HIS A 225 21.45 18.67 43.83
C HIS A 225 20.92 19.18 45.19
N LYS A 226 21.66 19.01 46.30
CA LYS A 226 21.24 19.58 47.59
C LYS A 226 21.30 21.12 47.63
N LYS A 227 22.15 21.78 46.84
CA LYS A 227 22.23 23.25 46.76
C LYS A 227 21.15 23.86 45.87
N GLU A 228 20.77 23.22 44.77
CA GLU A 228 19.69 23.72 43.91
C GLU A 228 18.28 23.42 44.44
N HIS A 229 18.11 22.30 45.15
CA HIS A 229 16.79 21.92 45.66
C HIS A 229 16.35 22.72 46.90
N SER A 230 17.29 23.32 47.65
CA SER A 230 16.98 24.24 48.77
C SER A 230 16.45 25.59 48.25
N HIS A 231 17.12 26.18 47.24
CA HIS A 231 16.67 27.46 46.64
C HIS A 231 15.32 27.34 45.91
N ARG A 232 15.02 26.20 45.29
CA ARG A 232 13.77 25.99 44.55
C ARG A 232 12.56 25.68 45.44
N LYS A 233 12.77 25.17 46.66
CA LYS A 233 11.69 24.90 47.64
C LYS A 233 11.26 26.15 48.40
N GLU A 234 12.16 27.11 48.65
CA GLU A 234 11.79 28.41 49.23
C GLU A 234 10.93 29.27 48.30
N HIS A 235 11.21 29.25 46.98
CA HIS A 235 10.44 30.04 46.01
C HIS A 235 9.04 29.48 45.70
N LYS A 236 8.83 28.16 45.76
CA LYS A 236 7.51 27.54 45.50
C LYS A 236 6.56 27.58 46.71
N SER A 237 7.09 27.58 47.93
CA SER A 237 6.29 27.71 49.17
C SER A 237 5.63 29.09 49.30
N LYS A 238 6.33 30.17 48.91
CA LYS A 238 5.78 31.55 48.93
C LYS A 238 4.72 31.80 47.84
N LYS A 239 4.82 31.15 46.67
CA LYS A 239 3.86 31.33 45.55
C LYS A 239 2.55 30.54 45.74
N HIS A 240 2.59 29.42 46.49
CA HIS A 240 1.40 28.59 46.73
C HIS A 240 0.53 29.11 47.89
N LYS A 241 1.10 29.84 48.86
CA LYS A 241 0.34 30.55 49.91
C LYS A 241 -0.38 31.83 49.41
N LYS A 242 0.07 32.43 48.31
CA LYS A 242 -0.58 33.62 47.71
C LYS A 242 -1.80 33.27 46.84
N ARG A 243 -1.74 32.16 46.08
CA ARG A 243 -2.84 31.70 45.19
C ARG A 243 -4.06 31.07 45.91
N LYS A 244 -3.89 30.60 47.15
CA LYS A 244 -5.00 30.04 47.96
C LYS A 244 -5.84 31.10 48.70
N ARG A 245 -5.45 32.38 48.66
CA ARG A 245 -6.23 33.50 49.22
C ARG A 245 -7.06 34.28 48.20
N GLU A 246 -6.88 34.03 46.90
CA GLU A 246 -7.56 34.79 45.83
C GLU A 246 -8.64 33.99 45.07
N THR A 247 -8.87 32.71 45.39
CA THR A 247 -9.85 31.84 44.69
C THR A 247 -11.09 31.50 45.52
N SER A 248 -11.35 32.20 46.62
CA SER A 248 -12.56 32.01 47.44
C SER A 248 -13.66 33.07 47.20
N ARG A 249 -13.67 33.74 46.04
CA ARG A 249 -14.80 34.57 45.61
C ARG A 249 -15.07 34.30 44.12
N SER A 250 -16.35 34.07 43.81
CA SER A 250 -16.97 33.79 42.50
C SER A 250 -16.82 32.38 41.90
N ALA A 251 -17.73 31.48 42.26
CA ALA A 251 -18.18 30.40 41.38
C ALA A 251 -19.68 30.14 41.60
N SER A 252 -20.44 30.08 40.50
CA SER A 252 -21.90 29.89 40.42
C SER A 252 -22.31 28.41 40.62
N PRO A 253 -23.59 28.13 40.94
CA PRO A 253 -23.99 26.83 41.50
C PRO A 253 -24.54 25.89 40.42
N GLU A 254 -23.69 25.09 39.78
CA GLU A 254 -24.19 23.95 38.97
C GLU A 254 -23.16 22.83 38.76
N VAL A 255 -22.55 22.32 39.84
CA VAL A 255 -21.88 21.00 39.81
C VAL A 255 -22.05 20.31 41.16
N ARG A 256 -23.07 19.48 41.31
CA ARG A 256 -23.12 18.45 42.37
C ARG A 256 -23.64 17.13 41.78
N SER A 257 -22.92 16.06 42.12
CA SER A 257 -23.19 14.62 41.93
C SER A 257 -22.85 13.98 40.57
N VAL A 258 -21.78 13.18 40.55
CA VAL A 258 -21.57 12.03 39.65
C VAL A 258 -21.20 10.88 40.58
N ASN A 259 -22.12 9.92 40.78
CA ASN A 259 -21.99 8.90 41.84
C ASN A 259 -21.59 7.50 41.32
N SER A 260 -21.27 7.34 40.03
CA SER A 260 -20.78 6.05 39.51
C SER A 260 -19.92 6.16 38.24
N VAL A 261 -19.13 5.10 37.97
CA VAL A 261 -18.36 4.93 36.73
C VAL A 261 -19.28 4.83 35.49
N ALA A 262 -20.50 4.32 35.65
CA ALA A 262 -21.50 4.26 34.60
C ALA A 262 -21.99 5.67 34.20
N ASP A 263 -22.13 6.57 35.16
CA ASP A 263 -22.51 7.97 34.91
C ASP A 263 -21.38 8.74 34.22
N ALA A 264 -20.12 8.47 34.59
CA ALA A 264 -18.95 9.03 33.91
C ALA A 264 -18.87 8.57 32.44
N LEU A 265 -19.11 7.27 32.18
CA LEU A 265 -19.14 6.71 30.82
C LEU A 265 -20.34 7.24 30.01
N SER A 266 -21.49 7.44 30.64
CA SER A 266 -22.66 8.08 30.03
C SER A 266 -22.37 9.54 29.65
N LEU A 267 -21.70 10.30 30.52
CA LEU A 267 -21.29 11.67 30.27
C LEU A 267 -20.24 11.75 29.15
N MET A 268 -19.27 10.83 29.13
CA MET A 268 -18.28 10.72 28.04
C MET A 268 -18.92 10.36 26.70
N ARG A 269 -19.89 9.43 26.68
CA ARG A 269 -20.67 9.11 25.47
C ARG A 269 -21.52 10.29 25.01
N LYS A 270 -22.11 11.07 25.93
CA LYS A 270 -22.86 12.30 25.61
C LYS A 270 -21.93 13.39 25.07
N ARG A 271 -20.72 13.55 25.63
CA ARG A 271 -19.70 14.50 25.12
C ARG A 271 -19.17 14.08 23.74
N SER A 272 -18.83 12.81 23.56
CA SER A 272 -18.43 12.25 22.25
C SER A 272 -19.55 12.42 21.21
N ARG A 273 -20.83 12.18 21.55
CA ARG A 273 -21.96 12.44 20.65
C ARG A 273 -22.14 13.94 20.33
N LYS A 274 -21.86 14.83 21.29
CA LYS A 274 -21.97 16.28 21.11
C LYS A 274 -20.80 16.82 20.26
N GLU A 275 -19.59 16.29 20.44
CA GLU A 275 -18.42 16.58 19.61
C GLU A 275 -18.57 15.99 18.20
N HIS A 276 -19.09 14.78 18.06
CA HIS A 276 -19.44 14.21 16.75
C HIS A 276 -20.55 14.99 16.05
N LYS A 277 -21.56 15.50 16.78
CA LYS A 277 -22.57 16.40 16.20
C LYS A 277 -22.00 17.76 15.82
N LYS A 278 -21.01 18.27 16.54
CA LYS A 278 -20.34 19.56 16.24
C LYS A 278 -19.36 19.43 15.06
N ALA A 279 -18.63 18.32 14.98
CA ALA A 279 -17.86 17.95 13.81
C ALA A 279 -18.78 17.74 12.61
N ALA A 280 -19.85 16.95 12.75
CA ALA A 280 -20.85 16.78 11.70
C ALA A 280 -21.45 18.13 11.26
N SER A 281 -21.80 19.04 12.18
CA SER A 281 -22.36 20.35 11.81
C SER A 281 -21.36 21.30 11.13
N GLN A 282 -20.05 21.12 11.35
CA GLN A 282 -19.01 21.82 10.60
C GLN A 282 -18.84 21.29 9.15
N TYR A 283 -19.35 20.09 8.88
CA TYR A 283 -19.31 19.42 7.57
C TYR A 283 -20.68 19.26 6.89
N THR A 284 -21.81 19.62 7.52
CA THR A 284 -23.18 19.43 6.98
C THR A 284 -23.79 20.65 6.29
N SER A 285 -23.00 21.62 5.82
CA SER A 285 -23.56 22.56 4.85
C SER A 285 -23.63 21.84 3.50
N PRO A 286 -24.78 21.76 2.81
CA PRO A 286 -24.86 21.09 1.52
C PRO A 286 -23.92 21.81 0.55
N LEU A 287 -22.85 21.14 0.13
CA LEU A 287 -22.06 21.52 -1.05
C LEU A 287 -22.84 21.04 -2.29
N ILE A 288 -24.07 21.53 -2.45
CA ILE A 288 -24.75 21.46 -3.73
C ILE A 288 -24.18 22.65 -4.50
N ALA A 289 -23.27 22.37 -5.43
CA ALA A 289 -22.97 23.30 -6.51
C ALA A 289 -24.22 23.42 -7.39
N SER A 290 -25.22 24.15 -6.90
CA SER A 290 -26.22 24.73 -7.77
C SER A 290 -25.48 25.76 -8.63
N PRO A 291 -25.75 25.88 -9.94
CA PRO A 291 -25.19 26.97 -10.70
C PRO A 291 -25.69 28.24 -10.04
N LEU A 292 -24.80 28.96 -9.37
CA LEU A 292 -25.07 30.28 -8.83
C LEU A 292 -25.16 31.23 -10.02
N THR A 293 -26.27 31.17 -10.75
CA THR A 293 -26.82 32.35 -11.45
C THR A 293 -27.51 33.21 -10.39
N THR A 294 -26.70 33.74 -9.48
CA THR A 294 -27.08 34.86 -8.62
C THR A 294 -26.21 36.01 -9.08
N ASN A 295 -26.83 37.12 -9.50
CA ASN A 295 -26.18 38.39 -9.78
C ASN A 295 -25.05 38.62 -8.77
N MET A 296 -23.80 38.37 -9.18
CA MET A 296 -22.66 38.75 -8.38
C MET A 296 -22.64 40.28 -8.40
N PRO A 297 -22.58 40.96 -7.23
CA PRO A 297 -22.41 42.40 -7.21
C PRO A 297 -21.16 42.75 -8.02
N GLU A 298 -21.19 43.86 -8.76
CA GLU A 298 -20.01 44.39 -9.44
C GLU A 298 -18.87 44.47 -8.42
N LEU A 299 -17.86 43.61 -8.63
CA LEU A 299 -16.71 43.54 -7.74
C LEU A 299 -15.97 44.86 -7.86
N LYS A 300 -15.84 45.56 -6.73
CA LYS A 300 -15.13 46.83 -6.68
C LYS A 300 -13.65 46.60 -6.98
N SER A 301 -13.06 47.55 -7.69
CA SER A 301 -11.63 47.56 -7.96
C SER A 301 -10.92 48.37 -6.85
N TYR A 302 -9.85 47.83 -6.30
CA TYR A 302 -9.07 48.44 -5.22
C TYR A 302 -7.59 48.58 -5.60
N THR A 303 -6.90 49.54 -5.02
CA THR A 303 -5.43 49.63 -5.05
C THR A 303 -4.83 48.90 -3.87
N ARG A 304 -3.58 48.44 -3.99
CA ARG A 304 -2.84 47.82 -2.88
C ARG A 304 -2.68 48.77 -1.69
N GLU A 305 -2.53 50.07 -1.94
CA GLU A 305 -2.46 51.10 -0.89
C GLU A 305 -3.80 51.32 -0.17
N GLU A 306 -4.94 51.09 -0.81
CA GLU A 306 -6.23 51.07 -0.12
C GLU A 306 -6.31 49.86 0.79
N VAL A 307 -6.02 48.66 0.30
CA VAL A 307 -6.05 47.43 1.11
C VAL A 307 -5.16 47.54 2.35
N LYS A 308 -3.98 48.17 2.22
CA LYS A 308 -3.01 48.38 3.30
C LYS A 308 -3.56 49.17 4.50
N LYS A 309 -4.60 49.99 4.30
CA LYS A 309 -5.27 50.74 5.39
C LYS A 309 -6.13 49.85 6.28
N HIS A 310 -6.55 48.70 5.77
CA HIS A 310 -7.42 47.74 6.46
C HIS A 310 -6.58 46.70 7.21
N ASN A 311 -5.89 47.14 8.26
CA ASN A 311 -4.89 46.36 9.00
C ASN A 311 -5.17 46.23 10.51
N THR A 312 -6.43 46.40 10.93
CA THR A 312 -6.84 46.36 12.36
C THR A 312 -7.82 45.22 12.64
N PRO A 313 -7.99 44.75 13.89
CA PRO A 313 -8.93 43.67 14.20
C PRO A 313 -10.38 43.95 13.78
N GLU A 314 -10.79 45.22 13.85
CA GLU A 314 -12.12 45.68 13.45
C GLU A 314 -12.24 45.99 11.95
N ASP A 315 -11.13 45.97 11.22
CA ASP A 315 -11.05 46.24 9.78
C ASP A 315 -9.80 45.61 9.17
N CYS A 316 -9.92 44.34 8.75
CA CYS A 316 -8.82 43.48 8.32
C CYS A 316 -9.08 42.93 6.91
N TRP A 317 -8.33 43.41 5.91
CA TRP A 317 -8.42 42.91 4.54
C TRP A 317 -7.12 42.24 4.11
N ILE A 318 -7.20 41.26 3.22
CA ILE A 318 -6.03 40.61 2.62
C ILE A 318 -6.22 40.45 1.11
N ILE A 319 -5.11 40.31 0.38
CA ILE A 319 -5.11 39.97 -1.05
C ILE A 319 -4.70 38.51 -1.19
N ILE A 320 -5.44 37.74 -1.99
CA ILE A 320 -5.04 36.40 -2.45
C ILE A 320 -5.23 36.36 -3.96
N ASP A 321 -4.14 36.21 -4.70
CA ASP A 321 -4.09 36.14 -6.17
C ASP A 321 -4.89 37.25 -6.87
N SER A 322 -4.58 38.51 -6.53
CA SER A 322 -5.27 39.73 -7.00
C SER A 322 -6.73 39.92 -6.55
N GLU A 323 -7.30 38.99 -5.79
CA GLU A 323 -8.64 39.13 -5.19
C GLU A 323 -8.54 39.68 -3.77
N VAL A 324 -9.45 40.59 -3.41
CA VAL A 324 -9.47 41.25 -2.10
C VAL A 324 -10.55 40.62 -1.21
N PHE A 325 -10.14 40.18 -0.02
CA PHE A 325 -11.01 39.54 0.96
C PHE A 325 -11.11 40.36 2.24
N ASN A 326 -12.33 40.61 2.71
CA ASN A 326 -12.56 41.15 4.04
C ASN A 326 -12.59 40.01 5.05
N MET A 327 -11.60 39.98 5.93
CA MET A 327 -11.37 38.91 6.90
C MET A 327 -11.84 39.28 8.31
N THR A 328 -12.35 40.50 8.52
CA THR A 328 -12.71 41.05 9.84
C THR A 328 -13.57 40.10 10.68
N THR A 329 -14.67 39.59 10.11
CA THR A 329 -15.58 38.69 10.83
C THR A 329 -15.14 37.23 10.83
N PHE A 330 -14.16 36.88 9.99
CA PHE A 330 -13.66 35.53 9.83
C PHE A 330 -12.37 35.26 10.62
N ALA A 331 -11.62 36.29 10.98
CA ALA A 331 -10.35 36.14 11.71
C ALA A 331 -10.51 35.29 12.98
N ASP A 332 -11.53 35.56 13.78
CA ASP A 332 -11.85 34.79 15.00
C ASP A 332 -12.35 33.37 14.73
N LEU A 333 -12.85 33.11 13.53
CA LEU A 333 -13.33 31.79 13.09
C LEU A 333 -12.23 30.97 12.43
N HIS A 334 -11.07 31.57 12.13
CA HIS A 334 -9.98 30.89 11.46
C HIS A 334 -9.38 29.81 12.38
N PRO A 335 -9.23 28.55 11.92
CA PRO A 335 -8.73 27.46 12.77
C PRO A 335 -7.32 27.67 13.32
N GLY A 336 -6.49 28.49 12.64
CA GLY A 336 -5.17 28.89 13.12
C GLY A 336 -5.18 30.02 14.16
N GLY A 337 -6.36 30.54 14.51
CA GLY A 337 -6.55 31.71 15.35
C GLY A 337 -6.46 33.03 14.59
N ALA A 338 -7.05 34.09 15.16
CA ALA A 338 -7.10 35.42 14.57
C ALA A 338 -5.71 36.04 14.35
N GLY A 339 -4.75 35.74 15.23
CA GLY A 339 -3.38 36.29 15.13
C GLY A 339 -2.71 36.03 13.79
N VAL A 340 -2.91 34.83 13.21
CA VAL A 340 -2.33 34.47 11.90
C VAL A 340 -2.88 35.33 10.77
N ILE A 341 -4.17 35.69 10.84
CA ILE A 341 -4.80 36.58 9.86
C ILE A 341 -4.34 38.02 10.09
N MET A 342 -4.23 38.44 11.36
CA MET A 342 -3.79 39.79 11.70
C MET A 342 -2.35 40.08 11.28
N ASP A 343 -1.46 39.08 11.32
CA ASP A 343 -0.09 39.21 10.80
C ASP A 343 -0.04 39.53 9.30
N LEU A 344 -1.12 39.23 8.57
CA LEU A 344 -1.28 39.41 7.13
C LEU A 344 -2.24 40.57 6.78
N ALA A 345 -2.81 41.24 7.77
CA ALA A 345 -3.79 42.29 7.55
C ALA A 345 -3.18 43.46 6.75
N GLY A 346 -3.90 43.91 5.72
CA GLY A 346 -3.48 44.92 4.75
C GLY A 346 -2.40 44.47 3.76
N LYS A 347 -2.09 43.17 3.66
CA LYS A 347 -1.01 42.65 2.82
C LYS A 347 -1.52 41.74 1.70
N ASP A 348 -0.62 41.48 0.76
CA ASP A 348 -0.73 40.34 -0.15
C ASP A 348 -0.28 39.08 0.58
N ALA A 349 -1.23 38.18 0.78
CA ALA A 349 -1.09 36.94 1.53
C ALA A 349 -1.08 35.70 0.61
N THR A 350 -0.87 35.90 -0.69
CA THR A 350 -0.97 34.82 -1.69
C THR A 350 -0.03 33.66 -1.36
N GLU A 351 1.25 33.94 -1.12
CA GLU A 351 2.25 32.91 -0.83
C GLU A 351 1.98 32.20 0.51
N GLU A 352 1.58 32.95 1.55
CA GLU A 352 1.23 32.39 2.85
C GLU A 352 -0.04 31.53 2.77
N PHE A 353 -1.02 31.94 1.97
CA PHE A 353 -2.23 31.18 1.72
C PHE A 353 -1.89 29.84 1.08
N TYR A 354 -1.22 29.82 -0.09
CA TYR A 354 -0.88 28.58 -0.79
C TYR A 354 0.22 27.76 -0.10
N GLY A 355 0.97 28.34 0.83
CA GLY A 355 1.89 27.60 1.71
C GLY A 355 1.19 26.74 2.77
N LEU A 356 -0.09 27.02 3.07
CA LEU A 356 -0.85 26.38 4.15
C LEU A 356 -2.19 25.78 3.71
N HIS A 357 -2.79 26.29 2.64
CA HIS A 357 -4.14 25.99 2.21
C HIS A 357 -4.15 25.49 0.77
N ARG A 358 -5.11 24.62 0.47
CA ARG A 358 -5.43 24.31 -0.91
C ARG A 358 -6.37 25.37 -1.49
N GLN A 359 -6.35 25.52 -2.80
CA GLN A 359 -7.22 26.45 -3.53
C GLN A 359 -8.71 26.22 -3.25
N GLU A 360 -9.13 24.97 -3.01
CA GLU A 360 -10.54 24.62 -2.78
C GLU A 360 -11.12 25.25 -1.51
N VAL A 361 -10.26 25.74 -0.59
CA VAL A 361 -10.70 26.55 0.55
C VAL A 361 -11.40 27.83 0.08
N LEU A 362 -10.95 28.43 -1.02
CA LEU A 362 -11.56 29.64 -1.59
C LEU A 362 -12.97 29.34 -2.12
N PHE A 363 -13.25 28.15 -2.66
CA PHE A 363 -14.61 27.80 -3.09
C PHE A 363 -15.65 27.90 -1.96
N LYS A 364 -15.22 27.64 -0.72
CA LYS A 364 -16.10 27.71 0.46
C LYS A 364 -16.30 29.13 0.98
N TYR A 365 -15.25 29.94 0.99
CA TYR A 365 -15.25 31.22 1.70
C TYR A 365 -15.28 32.45 0.79
N ALA A 366 -14.77 32.35 -0.45
CA ALA A 366 -14.75 33.46 -1.38
C ALA A 366 -16.14 34.06 -1.65
N PRO A 367 -17.23 33.28 -1.82
CA PRO A 367 -18.56 33.85 -2.04
C PRO A 367 -19.06 34.77 -0.91
N LYS A 368 -18.47 34.68 0.29
CA LYS A 368 -18.87 35.46 1.47
C LYS A 368 -17.87 36.54 1.85
N LEU A 369 -16.58 36.31 1.59
CA LEU A 369 -15.49 37.16 2.08
C LEU A 369 -14.88 38.03 0.98
N LYS A 370 -15.04 37.66 -0.30
CA LYS A 370 -14.50 38.44 -1.42
C LYS A 370 -15.28 39.74 -1.57
N ILE A 371 -14.57 40.87 -1.55
CA ILE A 371 -15.14 42.21 -1.69
C ILE A 371 -14.74 42.92 -2.99
N GLY A 372 -13.71 42.43 -3.68
CA GLY A 372 -13.26 43.02 -4.94
C GLY A 372 -12.00 42.39 -5.51
N THR A 373 -11.35 43.14 -6.41
CA THR A 373 -10.10 42.76 -7.07
C THR A 373 -9.12 43.93 -7.09
N ILE A 374 -7.84 43.65 -7.30
CA ILE A 374 -6.82 44.70 -7.46
C ILE A 374 -6.91 45.31 -8.87
N ALA A 375 -6.88 46.63 -8.94
CA ALA A 375 -6.97 47.39 -10.18
C ALA A 375 -5.83 47.02 -11.14
N ASN A 376 -6.17 46.74 -12.41
CA ASN A 376 -5.24 46.39 -13.48
C ASN A 376 -4.43 45.10 -13.26
N GLU A 377 -4.78 44.28 -12.27
CA GLU A 377 -4.19 42.96 -12.04
C GLU A 377 -5.19 41.86 -12.43
N LYS A 378 -4.68 40.69 -12.82
CA LYS A 378 -5.47 39.49 -13.09
C LYS A 378 -4.92 38.34 -12.25
N PRO A 379 -5.79 37.42 -11.79
CA PRO A 379 -5.34 36.21 -11.13
C PRO A 379 -4.35 35.45 -12.02
N VAL A 380 -3.23 35.04 -11.45
CA VAL A 380 -2.20 34.26 -12.16
C VAL A 380 -2.27 32.77 -11.83
N ILE A 381 -2.98 32.40 -10.77
CA ILE A 381 -3.17 31.01 -10.37
C ILE A 381 -4.46 30.50 -11.00
N GLU A 382 -4.32 29.58 -11.95
CA GLU A 382 -5.48 28.96 -12.59
C GLU A 382 -6.32 28.19 -11.56
N MET A 383 -7.63 28.50 -11.50
CA MET A 383 -8.58 27.77 -10.68
C MET A 383 -8.96 26.45 -11.34
N TYR A 384 -8.93 25.35 -10.55
CA TYR A 384 -9.47 24.08 -11.02
C TYR A 384 -10.92 24.25 -11.48
N THR A 385 -11.20 23.82 -12.71
CA THR A 385 -12.56 23.84 -13.26
C THR A 385 -13.02 22.39 -13.47
N PRO A 386 -14.20 21.99 -12.98
CA PRO A 386 -14.77 20.67 -13.21
C PRO A 386 -14.74 20.27 -14.70
N GLY A 387 -14.28 19.06 -14.99
CA GLY A 387 -14.15 18.53 -16.35
C GLY A 387 -12.84 18.87 -17.06
N THR A 388 -11.96 19.69 -16.47
CA THR A 388 -10.70 20.08 -17.12
C THR A 388 -9.59 19.05 -16.95
N ILE A 389 -8.70 18.97 -17.94
CA ILE A 389 -7.48 18.15 -17.91
C ILE A 389 -6.39 18.87 -17.11
N SER A 390 -5.68 18.14 -16.24
CA SER A 390 -4.58 18.74 -15.49
C SER A 390 -3.43 19.12 -16.42
N LYS A 391 -2.97 20.37 -16.30
CA LYS A 391 -1.80 20.89 -17.01
C LYS A 391 -0.49 20.62 -16.27
N VAL A 392 -0.54 20.01 -15.09
CA VAL A 392 0.67 19.67 -14.34
C VAL A 392 1.44 18.59 -15.10
N PRO A 393 2.75 18.77 -15.38
CA PRO A 393 3.53 17.76 -16.07
C PRO A 393 3.39 16.37 -15.42
N TYR A 394 3.11 15.35 -16.22
CA TYR A 394 2.91 13.96 -15.78
C TYR A 394 1.70 13.70 -14.85
N GLY A 395 0.91 14.73 -14.53
CA GLY A 395 -0.35 14.57 -13.78
C GLY A 395 -1.42 13.80 -14.56
N GLU A 396 -1.28 13.73 -15.89
CA GLU A 396 -2.12 12.95 -16.78
C GLU A 396 -1.25 12.05 -17.65
N ALA A 397 -1.82 11.00 -18.25
CA ALA A 397 -1.13 10.26 -19.28
C ALA A 397 -0.82 11.16 -20.49
N SER A 398 0.28 10.89 -21.18
CA SER A 398 0.84 11.74 -22.23
C SER A 398 -0.16 12.13 -23.33
N ALA A 399 -1.05 11.21 -23.71
CA ALA A 399 -2.12 11.46 -24.68
C ALA A 399 -3.04 12.63 -24.30
N TRP A 400 -3.26 12.84 -22.99
CA TRP A 400 -4.09 13.93 -22.48
C TRP A 400 -3.30 15.23 -22.30
N GLN A 401 -1.97 15.18 -22.42
CA GLN A 401 -1.06 16.34 -22.36
C GLN A 401 -0.66 16.85 -23.76
N GLY A 402 -1.46 16.52 -24.79
CA GLY A 402 -1.25 16.98 -26.17
C GLY A 402 -0.26 16.13 -26.98
N HIS A 403 0.21 15.00 -26.45
CA HIS A 403 1.03 14.07 -27.23
C HIS A 403 0.16 13.28 -28.20
N LYS A 404 0.74 12.88 -29.34
CA LYS A 404 0.07 11.98 -30.27
C LYS A 404 -0.04 10.60 -29.64
N SER A 405 -1.22 9.99 -29.74
CA SER A 405 -1.45 8.59 -29.35
C SER A 405 -1.98 7.80 -30.54
N PRO A 406 -1.55 6.55 -30.74
CA PRO A 406 -2.15 5.65 -31.72
C PRO A 406 -3.47 5.02 -31.23
N TYR A 407 -3.85 5.22 -29.96
CA TYR A 407 -4.95 4.52 -29.30
C TYR A 407 -6.19 5.40 -29.11
N PHE A 408 -5.99 6.67 -28.72
CA PHE A 408 -7.09 7.55 -28.36
C PHE A 408 -7.69 8.26 -29.57
N THR A 409 -9.01 8.34 -29.62
CA THR A 409 -9.80 8.93 -30.70
C THR A 409 -10.61 10.11 -30.15
N GLU A 410 -11.30 10.86 -31.01
CA GLU A 410 -12.20 11.92 -30.57
C GLU A 410 -13.32 11.40 -29.66
N SER A 411 -13.80 10.17 -29.89
CA SER A 411 -14.79 9.51 -29.02
C SER A 411 -14.25 9.36 -27.60
N HIS A 412 -13.01 8.87 -27.46
CA HIS A 412 -12.33 8.74 -26.16
C HIS A 412 -12.20 10.09 -25.42
N ILE A 413 -11.89 11.17 -26.15
CA ILE A 413 -11.73 12.52 -25.57
C ILE A 413 -13.09 13.07 -25.08
N LYS A 414 -14.15 12.93 -25.88
CA LYS A 414 -15.52 13.34 -25.50
C LYS A 414 -16.01 12.56 -24.30
N PHE A 415 -15.77 11.25 -24.28
CA PHE A 415 -16.11 10.38 -23.17
C PHE A 415 -15.42 10.79 -21.88
N ARG A 416 -14.09 10.95 -21.89
CA ARG A 416 -13.30 11.38 -20.72
C ARG A 416 -13.81 12.71 -20.15
N SER A 417 -14.04 13.69 -21.02
CA SER A 417 -14.52 15.02 -20.61
C SER A 417 -15.88 14.94 -19.92
N ALA A 418 -16.81 14.15 -20.48
CA ALA A 418 -18.15 14.00 -19.93
C ALA A 418 -18.14 13.25 -18.59
N ILE A 419 -17.43 12.12 -18.51
CA ILE A 419 -17.41 11.31 -17.28
C ILE A 419 -16.62 12.01 -16.15
N ARG A 420 -15.55 12.73 -16.48
CA ARG A 420 -14.80 13.56 -15.53
C ARG A 420 -15.69 14.61 -14.87
N LYS A 421 -16.52 15.30 -15.66
CA LYS A 421 -17.47 16.30 -15.15
C LYS A 421 -18.44 15.68 -14.14
N ILE A 422 -19.00 14.50 -14.45
CA ILE A 422 -19.91 13.79 -13.54
C ILE A 422 -19.20 13.47 -12.21
N TYR A 423 -17.97 12.97 -12.26
CA TYR A 423 -17.20 12.65 -11.06
C TYR A 423 -16.78 13.90 -10.27
N ASP A 424 -16.41 15.00 -10.93
CA ASP A 424 -16.08 16.26 -10.24
C ASP A 424 -17.26 16.85 -9.49
N GLU A 425 -18.46 16.79 -10.06
CA GLU A 425 -19.69 17.23 -9.39
C GLU A 425 -20.00 16.37 -8.16
N MET A 426 -19.56 15.10 -8.14
CA MET A 426 -19.74 14.16 -7.04
C MET A 426 -18.64 14.25 -5.97
N LEU A 427 -17.47 14.83 -6.29
CA LEU A 427 -16.29 14.84 -5.42
C LEU A 427 -16.57 15.32 -3.98
N PRO A 428 -17.36 16.39 -3.73
CA PRO A 428 -17.67 16.82 -2.37
C PRO A 428 -18.40 15.75 -1.54
N GLU A 429 -19.38 15.06 -2.14
CA GLU A 429 -20.11 13.97 -1.49
C GLU A 429 -19.18 12.76 -1.27
N ALA A 430 -18.35 12.42 -2.25
CA ALA A 430 -17.40 11.31 -2.16
C ALA A 430 -16.41 11.52 -1.00
N LEU A 431 -15.82 12.71 -0.88
CA LEU A 431 -14.88 13.06 0.19
C LEU A 431 -15.55 12.98 1.57
N LEU A 432 -16.77 13.51 1.70
CA LEU A 432 -17.52 13.48 2.95
C LEU A 432 -17.86 12.04 3.37
N ASN A 433 -18.33 11.22 2.44
CA ASN A 433 -18.72 9.85 2.72
C ASN A 433 -17.51 8.94 3.00
N GLU A 434 -16.37 9.18 2.33
CA GLU A 434 -15.10 8.52 2.64
C GLU A 434 -14.65 8.81 4.09
N ASP A 435 -14.71 10.08 4.53
CA ASP A 435 -14.31 10.48 5.89
C ASP A 435 -15.24 9.92 6.96
N LEU A 436 -16.55 9.91 6.68
CA LEU A 436 -17.56 9.44 7.61
C LEU A 436 -17.74 7.91 7.58
N GLY A 437 -17.14 7.23 6.60
CA GLY A 437 -17.36 5.81 6.35
C GLY A 437 -18.82 5.49 5.98
N LYS A 438 -19.49 6.40 5.29
CA LYS A 438 -20.88 6.23 4.82
C LYS A 438 -20.90 5.59 3.44
N SER A 439 -21.76 4.61 3.26
CA SER A 439 -21.98 3.98 1.96
C SER A 439 -22.60 4.96 0.96
N PRO A 440 -22.33 4.82 -0.35
CA PRO A 440 -23.02 5.57 -1.39
C PRO A 440 -24.53 5.31 -1.33
N THR A 441 -25.35 6.34 -1.49
CA THR A 441 -26.81 6.23 -1.44
C THR A 441 -27.37 5.49 -2.65
N ILE A 442 -28.60 4.97 -2.54
CA ILE A 442 -29.26 4.33 -3.68
C ILE A 442 -29.63 5.38 -4.74
N GLU A 443 -29.99 6.59 -4.32
CA GLU A 443 -30.31 7.73 -5.18
C GLU A 443 -29.11 8.14 -6.04
N LEU A 444 -27.91 8.18 -5.44
CA LEU A 444 -26.67 8.42 -6.20
C LEU A 444 -26.42 7.29 -7.21
N ASN A 445 -26.63 6.03 -6.79
CA ASN A 445 -26.45 4.88 -7.68
C ASN A 445 -27.37 4.97 -8.90
N LYS A 446 -28.65 5.30 -8.68
CA LYS A 446 -29.64 5.52 -9.75
C LYS A 446 -29.25 6.69 -10.66
N LYS A 447 -28.73 7.79 -10.08
CA LYS A 447 -28.22 8.93 -10.86
C LYS A 447 -27.07 8.50 -11.77
N LEU A 448 -26.13 7.71 -11.27
CA LEU A 448 -25.02 7.17 -12.06
C LEU A 448 -25.49 6.19 -13.14
N GLY A 449 -26.50 5.34 -12.83
CA GLY A 449 -27.11 4.45 -13.81
C GLY A 449 -27.83 5.19 -14.94
N ALA A 450 -28.64 6.20 -14.60
CA ALA A 450 -29.33 7.06 -15.57
C ALA A 450 -28.36 7.85 -16.46
N ALA A 451 -27.19 8.20 -15.93
CA ALA A 451 -26.11 8.85 -16.70
C ALA A 451 -25.24 7.86 -17.50
N GLY A 452 -25.55 6.56 -17.48
CA GLY A 452 -24.81 5.51 -18.17
C GLY A 452 -23.46 5.16 -17.54
N VAL A 453 -23.08 5.78 -16.42
CA VAL A 453 -21.76 5.60 -15.79
C VAL A 453 -21.56 4.17 -15.31
N LEU A 454 -22.57 3.55 -14.68
CA LEU A 454 -22.44 2.17 -14.18
C LEU A 454 -22.19 1.17 -15.32
N ALA A 455 -22.82 1.38 -16.48
CA ALA A 455 -22.68 0.51 -17.64
C ALA A 455 -21.27 0.58 -18.25
N THR A 456 -20.54 1.68 -18.05
CA THR A 456 -19.18 1.87 -18.61
C THR A 456 -18.09 1.10 -17.86
N GLN A 457 -18.43 0.41 -16.76
CA GLN A 457 -17.46 -0.23 -15.84
C GLN A 457 -17.39 -1.77 -16.00
N ILE A 458 -18.00 -2.32 -17.05
CA ILE A 458 -18.17 -3.77 -17.30
C ILE A 458 -17.82 -4.19 -18.73
N GLY A 459 -17.15 -3.31 -19.46
CA GLY A 459 -16.64 -3.55 -20.81
C GLY A 459 -17.66 -3.44 -21.94
N PRO A 460 -17.17 -3.52 -23.18
CA PRO A 460 -17.99 -3.46 -24.38
C PRO A 460 -18.86 -4.71 -24.51
N GLY A 461 -20.11 -4.53 -24.93
CA GLY A 461 -21.02 -5.65 -25.17
C GLY A 461 -22.47 -5.26 -25.45
N PRO A 462 -23.33 -6.26 -25.75
CA PRO A 462 -24.73 -6.02 -26.10
C PRO A 462 -25.57 -5.42 -24.96
N TRP A 463 -25.09 -5.50 -23.72
CA TRP A 463 -25.74 -4.89 -22.55
C TRP A 463 -25.71 -3.35 -22.56
N LEU A 464 -24.88 -2.74 -23.42
CA LEU A 464 -24.84 -1.29 -23.59
C LEU A 464 -25.96 -0.77 -24.51
N GLN A 465 -26.62 -1.66 -25.26
CA GLN A 465 -27.60 -1.28 -26.27
C GLN A 465 -28.81 -0.58 -25.63
N GLY A 466 -29.20 0.56 -26.21
CA GLY A 466 -30.30 1.40 -25.72
C GLY A 466 -29.95 2.28 -24.51
N LEU A 467 -28.70 2.29 -24.04
CA LEU A 467 -28.24 3.17 -22.96
C LEU A 467 -27.65 4.47 -23.51
N ASN A 468 -27.84 5.55 -22.76
CA ASN A 468 -27.17 6.82 -23.01
C ASN A 468 -25.81 6.83 -22.29
N LEU A 469 -24.72 6.70 -23.05
CA LEU A 469 -23.38 6.70 -22.48
C LEU A 469 -22.82 8.14 -22.38
N PRO A 470 -21.94 8.41 -21.39
CA PRO A 470 -21.28 9.71 -21.26
C PRO A 470 -20.63 10.19 -22.57
N GLY A 471 -20.75 11.47 -22.86
CA GLY A 471 -20.15 12.07 -24.07
C GLY A 471 -20.87 11.74 -25.37
N GLY A 472 -22.02 11.07 -25.31
CA GLY A 472 -22.80 10.67 -26.49
C GLY A 472 -22.18 9.51 -27.27
N VAL A 473 -21.26 8.75 -26.63
CA VAL A 473 -20.65 7.57 -27.23
C VAL A 473 -21.72 6.55 -27.54
N LYS A 474 -21.73 6.02 -28.76
CA LYS A 474 -22.68 4.98 -29.13
C LYS A 474 -22.23 3.63 -28.57
N PRO A 475 -23.15 2.73 -28.20
CA PRO A 475 -22.81 1.40 -27.70
C PRO A 475 -21.85 0.60 -28.61
N GLU A 476 -21.97 0.76 -29.93
CA GLU A 476 -21.10 0.13 -30.93
C GLU A 476 -19.69 0.76 -31.06
N GLU A 477 -19.52 2.00 -30.59
CA GLU A 477 -18.23 2.72 -30.57
C GLU A 477 -17.49 2.53 -29.25
N PHE A 478 -18.17 2.07 -28.20
CA PHE A 478 -17.59 1.85 -26.88
C PHE A 478 -16.64 0.64 -26.92
N ASP A 479 -15.39 0.85 -26.50
CA ASP A 479 -14.33 -0.15 -26.48
C ASP A 479 -13.61 -0.20 -25.11
N TYR A 480 -12.57 -1.02 -24.98
CA TYR A 480 -11.81 -1.11 -23.74
C TYR A 480 -11.01 0.15 -23.39
N PHE A 481 -10.74 1.08 -24.32
CA PHE A 481 -10.15 2.37 -23.99
C PHE A 481 -11.16 3.31 -23.35
N HIS A 482 -12.44 3.26 -23.76
CA HIS A 482 -13.51 3.96 -23.04
C HIS A 482 -13.66 3.43 -21.61
N GLU A 483 -13.68 2.11 -21.43
CA GLU A 483 -13.74 1.51 -20.09
C GLU A 483 -12.50 1.86 -19.24
N MET A 484 -11.30 1.85 -19.84
CA MET A 484 -10.07 2.24 -19.16
C MET A 484 -10.22 3.65 -18.57
N ILE A 485 -10.69 4.60 -19.38
CA ILE A 485 -10.97 5.97 -18.95
C ILE A 485 -11.99 6.00 -17.81
N ALA A 486 -13.02 5.16 -17.86
CA ALA A 486 -14.03 5.10 -16.82
C ALA A 486 -13.47 4.68 -15.45
N HIS A 487 -12.54 3.73 -15.44
CA HIS A 487 -11.81 3.33 -14.23
C HIS A 487 -10.79 4.39 -13.78
N GLU A 488 -10.05 5.01 -14.71
CA GLU A 488 -9.09 6.08 -14.40
C GLU A 488 -9.77 7.29 -13.75
N GLU A 489 -10.91 7.74 -14.29
CA GLU A 489 -11.63 8.91 -13.76
C GLU A 489 -12.29 8.66 -12.41
N THR A 490 -12.70 7.42 -12.14
CA THR A 490 -13.18 7.03 -10.80
C THR A 490 -12.06 7.15 -9.76
N ALA A 491 -10.84 6.69 -10.11
CA ALA A 491 -9.69 6.74 -9.19
C ALA A 491 -9.22 8.17 -8.88
N ARG A 492 -9.44 9.12 -9.79
CA ARG A 492 -9.09 10.54 -9.60
C ARG A 492 -9.81 11.21 -8.43
N LEU A 493 -10.93 10.64 -7.96
CA LEU A 493 -11.64 11.14 -6.79
C LEU A 493 -10.80 11.11 -5.50
N GLY A 494 -9.75 10.28 -5.43
CA GLY A 494 -8.91 10.13 -4.24
C GLY A 494 -9.66 9.53 -3.04
N THR A 495 -10.77 8.84 -3.29
CA THR A 495 -11.68 8.25 -2.29
C THR A 495 -11.93 6.77 -2.60
N PRO A 496 -10.90 5.91 -2.52
CA PRO A 496 -10.97 4.55 -3.06
C PRO A 496 -12.08 3.71 -2.43
N GLY A 497 -12.37 3.86 -1.13
CA GLY A 497 -13.48 3.11 -0.53
C GLY A 497 -14.84 3.54 -1.05
N PHE A 498 -15.09 4.84 -1.18
CA PHE A 498 -16.32 5.35 -1.79
C PHE A 498 -16.46 4.95 -3.26
N ALA A 499 -15.36 5.06 -4.04
CA ALA A 499 -15.27 4.61 -5.42
C ALA A 499 -15.63 3.13 -5.57
N ASP A 500 -15.06 2.24 -4.76
CA ASP A 500 -15.44 0.83 -4.80
C ASP A 500 -16.88 0.59 -4.34
N GLY A 501 -17.38 1.45 -3.45
CA GLY A 501 -18.77 1.44 -3.00
C GLY A 501 -19.77 1.67 -4.14
N ILE A 502 -19.38 2.38 -5.20
CA ILE A 502 -20.22 2.68 -6.37
C ILE A 502 -19.99 1.71 -7.53
N THR A 503 -18.74 1.32 -7.83
CA THR A 503 -18.43 0.57 -9.07
C THR A 503 -17.97 -0.86 -8.82
N ALA A 504 -17.14 -1.12 -7.80
CA ALA A 504 -16.44 -2.40 -7.72
C ALA A 504 -17.37 -3.61 -7.67
N GLY A 505 -18.47 -3.55 -6.91
CA GLY A 505 -19.43 -4.66 -6.78
C GLY A 505 -20.02 -5.10 -8.12
N LEU A 506 -20.41 -4.15 -8.98
CA LEU A 506 -20.98 -4.46 -10.28
C LEU A 506 -19.92 -4.88 -11.31
N THR A 507 -18.73 -4.28 -11.27
CA THR A 507 -17.59 -4.64 -12.14
C THR A 507 -17.21 -6.11 -11.99
N ILE A 508 -17.30 -6.69 -10.79
CA ILE A 508 -16.94 -8.09 -10.56
C ILE A 508 -18.14 -9.04 -10.42
N GLY A 509 -19.28 -8.53 -9.96
CA GLY A 509 -20.47 -9.33 -9.67
C GLY A 509 -21.38 -9.55 -10.87
N LEU A 510 -21.42 -8.60 -11.81
CA LEU A 510 -22.32 -8.68 -12.97
C LEU A 510 -21.78 -9.55 -14.13
N PRO A 511 -20.47 -9.60 -14.43
CA PRO A 511 -19.95 -10.44 -15.51
C PRO A 511 -20.27 -11.94 -15.44
N PRO A 512 -20.31 -12.59 -14.26
CA PRO A 512 -20.83 -13.96 -14.16
C PRO A 512 -22.26 -14.11 -14.71
N ILE A 513 -23.12 -13.11 -14.52
CA ILE A 513 -24.50 -13.11 -15.03
C ILE A 513 -24.52 -12.96 -16.55
N PHE A 514 -23.78 -11.98 -17.09
CA PHE A 514 -23.69 -11.76 -18.54
C PHE A 514 -23.22 -12.99 -19.30
N ASN A 515 -22.19 -13.64 -18.78
CA ASN A 515 -21.52 -14.73 -19.47
C ASN A 515 -22.22 -16.08 -19.25
N PHE A 516 -22.80 -16.32 -18.08
CA PHE A 516 -23.25 -17.66 -17.68
C PHE A 516 -24.68 -17.74 -17.12
N GLY A 517 -25.36 -16.60 -16.95
CA GLY A 517 -26.77 -16.57 -16.55
C GLY A 517 -27.70 -17.12 -17.62
N SER A 518 -28.88 -17.58 -17.22
CA SER A 518 -29.96 -17.94 -18.15
C SER A 518 -30.52 -16.68 -18.85
N PRO A 519 -31.19 -16.81 -20.02
CA PRO A 519 -31.82 -15.66 -20.67
C PRO A 519 -32.76 -14.88 -19.75
N ALA A 520 -33.59 -15.57 -18.96
CA ALA A 520 -34.51 -14.97 -18.00
C ALA A 520 -33.78 -14.21 -16.88
N MET A 521 -32.66 -14.75 -16.39
CA MET A 521 -31.83 -14.09 -15.39
C MET A 521 -31.18 -12.83 -15.95
N LYS A 522 -30.61 -12.89 -17.17
CA LYS A 522 -30.01 -11.72 -17.82
C LYS A 522 -31.04 -10.61 -18.02
N SER A 523 -32.24 -10.94 -18.51
CA SER A 523 -33.28 -9.92 -18.76
C SER A 523 -33.81 -9.24 -17.50
N LYS A 524 -33.73 -9.90 -16.33
CA LYS A 524 -34.13 -9.32 -15.05
C LYS A 524 -32.98 -8.53 -14.39
N ILE A 525 -31.85 -9.18 -14.17
CA ILE A 525 -30.81 -8.70 -13.25
C ILE A 525 -29.96 -7.59 -13.88
N VAL A 526 -29.66 -7.70 -15.18
CA VAL A 526 -28.79 -6.73 -15.85
C VAL A 526 -29.38 -5.32 -15.82
N PRO A 527 -30.65 -5.10 -16.26
CA PRO A 527 -31.21 -3.75 -16.25
C PRO A 527 -31.32 -3.17 -14.83
N GLU A 528 -31.66 -3.99 -13.84
CA GLU A 528 -31.78 -3.55 -12.44
C GLU A 528 -30.45 -3.08 -11.86
N VAL A 529 -29.34 -3.76 -12.19
CA VAL A 529 -28.01 -3.36 -11.73
C VAL A 529 -27.48 -2.15 -12.51
N LEU A 530 -27.65 -2.13 -13.84
CA LEU A 530 -27.14 -1.03 -14.67
C LEU A 530 -27.90 0.28 -14.50
N SER A 531 -29.19 0.22 -14.18
CA SER A 531 -29.99 1.40 -13.80
C SER A 531 -29.65 1.92 -12.41
N GLY A 532 -28.94 1.13 -11.60
CA GLY A 532 -28.60 1.46 -10.22
C GLY A 532 -29.73 1.18 -9.21
N GLU A 533 -30.85 0.59 -9.64
CA GLU A 533 -31.98 0.17 -8.78
C GLU A 533 -31.59 -0.94 -7.80
N LYS A 534 -30.69 -1.82 -8.23
CA LYS A 534 -30.16 -2.94 -7.43
C LYS A 534 -28.65 -2.96 -7.46
N ARG A 535 -28.06 -3.55 -6.43
CA ARG A 535 -26.60 -3.74 -6.32
C ARG A 535 -26.24 -5.21 -6.28
N ILE A 536 -25.08 -5.52 -6.83
CA ILE A 536 -24.54 -6.88 -6.90
C ILE A 536 -23.13 -6.95 -6.32
N CYS A 537 -22.74 -8.10 -5.79
CA CYS A 537 -21.37 -8.37 -5.36
C CYS A 537 -20.92 -9.77 -5.77
N LEU A 538 -19.59 -10.00 -5.72
CA LEU A 538 -18.96 -11.30 -5.96
C LEU A 538 -18.44 -11.88 -4.64
N ALA A 539 -18.97 -13.05 -4.26
CA ALA A 539 -18.72 -13.68 -2.97
C ALA A 539 -17.96 -15.02 -3.13
N ILE A 540 -16.63 -14.93 -3.25
CA ILE A 540 -15.73 -16.09 -3.43
C ILE A 540 -14.99 -16.42 -2.13
N THR A 541 -14.20 -15.47 -1.66
CA THR A 541 -13.25 -15.61 -0.55
C THR A 541 -13.91 -16.02 0.77
N GLU A 542 -13.23 -16.89 1.51
CA GLU A 542 -13.66 -17.42 2.82
C GLU A 542 -12.60 -17.16 3.89
N PRO A 543 -12.93 -17.27 5.19
CA PRO A 543 -11.95 -17.06 6.27
C PRO A 543 -10.69 -17.92 6.16
N PHE A 544 -10.81 -19.14 5.61
CA PHE A 544 -9.72 -20.10 5.46
C PHE A 544 -9.21 -20.23 4.02
N THR A 545 -9.77 -19.46 3.08
CA THR A 545 -9.55 -19.65 1.65
C THR A 545 -9.51 -18.31 0.93
N GLY A 546 -8.30 -17.84 0.60
CA GLY A 546 -8.03 -16.65 -0.22
C GLY A 546 -7.44 -17.03 -1.57
N SER A 547 -6.11 -17.06 -1.66
CA SER A 547 -5.38 -17.40 -2.90
C SER A 547 -5.74 -18.78 -3.47
N ASP A 548 -5.99 -19.77 -2.61
CA ASP A 548 -6.40 -21.12 -3.01
C ASP A 548 -7.92 -21.21 -3.22
N VAL A 549 -8.46 -20.52 -4.23
CA VAL A 549 -9.92 -20.52 -4.52
C VAL A 549 -10.50 -21.93 -4.68
N ALA A 550 -9.70 -22.92 -5.06
CA ALA A 550 -10.16 -24.31 -5.17
C ALA A 550 -10.53 -24.94 -3.81
N GLY A 551 -10.02 -24.38 -2.71
CA GLY A 551 -10.21 -24.85 -1.33
C GLY A 551 -11.46 -24.33 -0.61
N ILE A 552 -12.43 -23.69 -1.30
CA ILE A 552 -13.65 -23.17 -0.64
C ILE A 552 -14.48 -24.28 0.01
N ARG A 553 -15.16 -23.94 1.11
CA ARG A 553 -15.91 -24.86 1.97
C ARG A 553 -17.39 -24.53 2.08
N THR A 554 -17.84 -23.34 1.67
CA THR A 554 -19.27 -23.03 1.59
C THR A 554 -19.96 -24.06 0.71
N THR A 555 -20.98 -24.73 1.25
CA THR A 555 -21.65 -25.85 0.60
C THR A 555 -22.99 -25.43 0.00
N ALA A 556 -23.43 -26.15 -1.01
CA ALA A 556 -24.77 -26.08 -1.57
C ALA A 556 -25.27 -27.50 -1.82
N LYS A 557 -26.24 -27.95 -1.01
CA LYS A 557 -26.85 -29.29 -1.11
C LYS A 557 -28.21 -29.19 -1.78
N LEU A 558 -28.53 -30.11 -2.69
CA LEU A 558 -29.85 -30.14 -3.30
C LEU A 558 -30.90 -30.51 -2.24
N SER A 559 -32.03 -29.80 -2.21
CA SER A 559 -33.18 -30.12 -1.37
C SER A 559 -33.80 -31.45 -1.78
N ALA A 560 -34.56 -32.07 -0.88
CA ALA A 560 -35.19 -33.38 -1.13
C ALA A 560 -36.13 -33.38 -2.35
N ASP A 561 -36.77 -32.24 -2.64
CA ASP A 561 -37.65 -32.05 -3.80
C ASP A 561 -36.91 -31.69 -5.11
N GLY A 562 -35.58 -31.53 -5.05
CA GLY A 562 -34.76 -31.18 -6.21
C GLY A 562 -34.90 -29.74 -6.71
N LYS A 563 -35.66 -28.87 -6.02
CA LYS A 563 -36.00 -27.52 -6.50
C LYS A 563 -35.05 -26.43 -6.01
N HIS A 564 -34.32 -26.66 -4.93
CA HIS A 564 -33.45 -25.66 -4.32
C HIS A 564 -32.08 -26.23 -3.98
N PHE A 565 -31.07 -25.38 -3.99
CA PHE A 565 -29.85 -25.56 -3.23
C PHE A 565 -30.02 -24.96 -1.83
N ILE A 566 -29.63 -25.72 -0.81
CA ILE A 566 -29.52 -25.28 0.58
C ILE A 566 -28.06 -24.88 0.81
N VAL A 567 -27.82 -23.59 0.97
CA VAL A 567 -26.48 -23.00 1.07
C VAL A 567 -26.10 -22.78 2.53
N ASN A 568 -24.93 -23.28 2.91
CA ASN A 568 -24.37 -23.14 4.26
C ASN A 568 -22.88 -22.80 4.20
N GLY A 569 -22.46 -21.80 4.97
CA GLY A 569 -21.05 -21.42 5.06
C GLY A 569 -20.85 -19.92 5.27
N THR A 570 -19.65 -19.44 4.92
CA THR A 570 -19.26 -18.05 5.21
C THR A 570 -18.38 -17.48 4.12
N LYS A 571 -18.55 -16.20 3.82
CA LYS A 571 -17.71 -15.43 2.91
C LYS A 571 -17.10 -14.23 3.64
N LYS A 572 -15.91 -13.81 3.22
CA LYS A 572 -15.16 -12.76 3.91
C LYS A 572 -14.49 -11.82 2.92
N TRP A 573 -14.47 -10.53 3.25
CA TRP A 573 -13.94 -9.45 2.43
C TRP A 573 -14.76 -9.14 1.18
N ILE A 574 -16.09 -9.30 1.27
CA ILE A 574 -16.96 -9.11 0.11
C ILE A 574 -17.33 -7.63 -0.01
N THR A 575 -16.71 -6.93 -0.96
CA THR A 575 -17.03 -5.54 -1.31
C THR A 575 -18.50 -5.40 -1.68
N ASN A 576 -19.13 -4.28 -1.29
CA ASN A 576 -20.55 -3.96 -1.46
C ASN A 576 -21.57 -4.84 -0.72
N SER A 577 -21.16 -5.97 -0.13
CA SER A 577 -22.10 -6.93 0.50
C SER A 577 -23.01 -6.32 1.57
N VAL A 578 -22.57 -5.25 2.25
CA VAL A 578 -23.36 -4.57 3.29
C VAL A 578 -24.67 -3.98 2.76
N PHE A 579 -24.72 -3.64 1.47
CA PHE A 579 -25.85 -2.93 0.86
C PHE A 579 -26.23 -3.48 -0.53
N CYS A 580 -25.80 -4.70 -0.87
CA CYS A 580 -26.20 -5.34 -2.12
C CYS A 580 -27.49 -6.15 -1.97
N ASP A 581 -28.15 -6.36 -3.11
CA ASP A 581 -29.36 -7.16 -3.26
C ASP A 581 -29.03 -8.56 -3.80
N TYR A 582 -28.01 -8.63 -4.67
CA TYR A 582 -27.60 -9.82 -5.39
C TYR A 582 -26.17 -10.24 -5.03
N PHE A 583 -25.97 -11.54 -4.86
CA PHE A 583 -24.69 -12.13 -4.48
C PHE A 583 -24.33 -13.25 -5.47
N CYS A 584 -23.26 -13.09 -6.24
CA CYS A 584 -22.68 -14.18 -7.01
C CYS A 584 -21.78 -15.01 -6.09
N VAL A 585 -22.28 -16.14 -5.60
CA VAL A 585 -21.63 -16.93 -4.54
C VAL A 585 -20.98 -18.19 -5.11
N ALA A 586 -19.67 -18.34 -4.88
CA ALA A 586 -18.99 -19.59 -5.15
C ALA A 586 -19.28 -20.60 -4.04
N VAL A 587 -19.77 -21.78 -4.40
CA VAL A 587 -20.18 -22.85 -3.48
C VAL A 587 -19.63 -24.20 -3.92
N ARG A 588 -19.61 -25.16 -3.01
CA ARG A 588 -19.28 -26.56 -3.29
C ARG A 588 -20.55 -27.40 -3.28
N THR A 589 -20.88 -27.98 -4.42
CA THR A 589 -21.94 -28.99 -4.56
C THR A 589 -21.32 -30.40 -4.61
N ALA A 590 -22.16 -31.43 -4.70
CA ALA A 590 -21.71 -32.81 -4.89
C ALA A 590 -20.86 -33.00 -6.17
N LYS A 591 -21.05 -32.14 -7.19
CA LYS A 591 -20.30 -32.19 -8.46
C LYS A 591 -19.05 -31.30 -8.49
N GLY A 592 -18.74 -30.61 -7.38
CA GLY A 592 -17.57 -29.74 -7.26
C GLY A 592 -17.94 -28.26 -7.07
N ILE A 593 -17.02 -27.36 -7.42
CA ILE A 593 -17.27 -25.92 -7.29
C ILE A 593 -18.32 -25.48 -8.32
N SER A 594 -19.32 -24.75 -7.85
CA SER A 594 -20.41 -24.16 -8.64
C SER A 594 -20.55 -22.68 -8.27
N MET A 595 -21.23 -21.90 -9.12
CA MET A 595 -21.52 -20.50 -8.86
C MET A 595 -23.04 -20.31 -8.85
N LEU A 596 -23.58 -19.67 -7.82
CA LEU A 596 -25.01 -19.39 -7.68
C LEU A 596 -25.25 -17.88 -7.62
N LEU A 597 -26.37 -17.43 -8.20
CA LEU A 597 -26.94 -16.12 -7.89
C LEU A 597 -27.84 -16.26 -6.65
N VAL A 598 -27.47 -15.61 -5.56
CA VAL A 598 -28.24 -15.61 -4.30
C VAL A 598 -28.86 -14.23 -4.13
N GLU A 599 -30.18 -14.17 -3.95
CA GLU A 599 -30.87 -12.94 -3.53
C GLU A 599 -30.85 -12.85 -2.00
N LYS A 600 -30.89 -11.63 -1.45
CA LYS A 600 -30.98 -11.42 -0.01
C LYS A 600 -32.25 -12.07 0.56
N SER A 601 -32.10 -12.98 1.52
CA SER A 601 -33.20 -13.76 2.10
C SER A 601 -32.88 -14.16 3.54
N ASP A 602 -33.85 -14.78 4.23
CA ASP A 602 -33.67 -15.31 5.58
C ASP A 602 -32.51 -16.33 5.63
N GLY A 603 -31.70 -16.25 6.67
CA GLY A 603 -30.48 -17.07 6.83
C GLY A 603 -29.24 -16.47 6.16
N LEU A 604 -29.36 -15.40 5.37
CA LEU A 604 -28.23 -14.63 4.85
C LEU A 604 -27.98 -13.39 5.72
N GLU A 605 -26.92 -13.44 6.53
CA GLU A 605 -26.49 -12.29 7.34
C GLU A 605 -25.22 -11.65 6.80
N VAL A 606 -25.14 -10.31 6.85
CA VAL A 606 -23.92 -9.57 6.51
C VAL A 606 -23.47 -8.71 7.69
N LYS A 607 -22.21 -8.90 8.13
CA LYS A 607 -21.55 -8.09 9.15
C LYS A 607 -20.48 -7.22 8.48
N PRO A 608 -20.53 -5.87 8.60
CA PRO A 608 -19.52 -4.99 8.05
C PRO A 608 -18.13 -5.28 8.64
N ILE A 609 -17.09 -5.23 7.80
CA ILE A 609 -15.70 -5.34 8.25
C ILE A 609 -15.00 -3.98 8.09
N LYS A 610 -14.35 -3.53 9.17
CA LYS A 610 -13.50 -2.34 9.14
C LYS A 610 -12.11 -2.74 8.65
N THR A 611 -11.70 -2.15 7.55
CA THR A 611 -10.38 -2.35 6.93
C THR A 611 -9.58 -1.04 7.04
N SER A 612 -8.31 -1.03 6.63
CA SER A 612 -7.59 0.23 6.37
C SER A 612 -8.18 0.99 5.17
N TYR A 613 -8.99 0.27 4.37
CA TYR A 613 -9.97 0.79 3.45
C TYR A 613 -11.05 1.59 4.18
N SER A 614 -11.72 2.48 3.46
CA SER A 614 -12.90 3.15 4.00
C SER A 614 -14.10 2.20 4.08
N ILE A 615 -14.93 2.39 5.11
CA ILE A 615 -16.17 1.63 5.34
C ILE A 615 -17.17 1.85 4.18
N ALA A 616 -17.03 2.96 3.43
CA ALA A 616 -17.88 3.29 2.29
C ALA A 616 -17.90 2.20 1.20
N ALA A 617 -16.87 1.37 1.11
CA ALA A 617 -16.81 0.24 0.17
C ALA A 617 -17.83 -0.86 0.46
N GLY A 618 -18.40 -0.90 1.66
CA GLY A 618 -19.36 -1.93 2.07
C GLY A 618 -18.76 -3.32 2.18
N THR A 619 -17.46 -3.43 2.52
CA THR A 619 -16.79 -4.71 2.72
C THR A 619 -17.42 -5.47 3.90
N GLY A 620 -17.86 -6.70 3.66
CA GLY A 620 -18.58 -7.49 4.65
C GLY A 620 -18.10 -8.94 4.82
N TYR A 621 -18.52 -9.50 5.94
CA TYR A 621 -18.51 -10.92 6.26
C TYR A 621 -19.93 -11.44 6.07
N ILE A 622 -20.11 -12.46 5.25
CA ILE A 622 -21.42 -13.04 4.96
C ILE A 622 -21.51 -14.39 5.65
N THR A 623 -22.63 -14.66 6.33
CA THR A 623 -22.99 -15.98 6.84
C THR A 623 -24.22 -16.48 6.09
N PHE A 624 -24.20 -17.76 5.70
CA PHE A 624 -25.32 -18.46 5.11
C PHE A 624 -25.72 -19.61 6.05
N GLU A 625 -26.96 -19.58 6.54
CA GLU A 625 -27.57 -20.60 7.38
C GLU A 625 -28.85 -21.11 6.70
N ASP A 626 -28.77 -22.31 6.12
CA ASP A 626 -29.87 -22.96 5.39
C ASP A 626 -30.57 -22.10 4.33
N VAL A 627 -29.81 -21.23 3.66
CA VAL A 627 -30.33 -20.33 2.63
C VAL A 627 -30.81 -21.13 1.42
N LYS A 628 -32.11 -21.02 1.11
CA LYS A 628 -32.73 -21.69 -0.04
C LYS A 628 -32.54 -20.87 -1.31
N VAL A 629 -31.88 -21.47 -2.30
CA VAL A 629 -31.60 -20.84 -3.60
C VAL A 629 -32.20 -21.71 -4.71
N PRO A 630 -33.08 -21.17 -5.58
CA PRO A 630 -33.66 -21.97 -6.67
C PRO A 630 -32.59 -22.57 -7.59
N VAL A 631 -32.82 -23.77 -8.13
CA VAL A 631 -31.84 -24.45 -8.99
C VAL A 631 -31.56 -23.70 -10.30
N GLU A 632 -32.53 -22.93 -10.79
CA GLU A 632 -32.42 -22.03 -11.94
C GLU A 632 -31.48 -20.84 -11.71
N ASN A 633 -31.09 -20.57 -10.47
CA ASN A 633 -30.10 -19.55 -10.13
C ASN A 633 -28.64 -20.04 -10.27
N LEU A 634 -28.44 -21.27 -10.73
CA LEU A 634 -27.12 -21.79 -11.08
C LEU A 634 -26.54 -21.04 -12.29
N LEU A 635 -25.33 -20.50 -12.13
CA LEU A 635 -24.58 -19.85 -13.20
C LEU A 635 -23.71 -20.88 -13.91
N GLY A 636 -24.00 -21.11 -15.19
CA GLY A 636 -23.32 -22.12 -16.00
C GLY A 636 -23.72 -23.55 -15.61
N LYS A 637 -22.74 -24.46 -15.56
CA LYS A 637 -22.98 -25.87 -15.23
C LYS A 637 -22.50 -26.20 -13.82
N GLU A 638 -23.25 -27.06 -13.14
CA GLU A 638 -22.87 -27.55 -11.81
C GLU A 638 -21.51 -28.25 -11.86
N GLY A 639 -20.64 -27.97 -10.90
CA GLY A 639 -19.25 -28.48 -10.86
C GLY A 639 -18.29 -27.77 -11.80
N LYS A 640 -18.75 -26.79 -12.59
CA LYS A 640 -17.94 -25.97 -13.50
C LYS A 640 -17.82 -24.51 -13.06
N GLY A 641 -18.12 -24.20 -11.79
CA GLY A 641 -18.06 -22.84 -11.23
C GLY A 641 -16.67 -22.21 -11.27
N PHE A 642 -15.60 -23.00 -11.24
CA PHE A 642 -14.24 -22.45 -11.39
C PHE A 642 -14.03 -21.76 -12.75
N GLN A 643 -14.66 -22.27 -13.82
CA GLN A 643 -14.61 -21.63 -15.14
C GLN A 643 -15.35 -20.28 -15.14
N VAL A 644 -16.49 -20.22 -14.46
CA VAL A 644 -17.28 -18.98 -14.27
C VAL A 644 -16.45 -17.93 -13.54
N ILE A 645 -15.76 -18.34 -12.47
CA ILE A 645 -14.88 -17.46 -11.69
C ILE A 645 -13.71 -16.94 -12.54
N MET A 646 -13.00 -17.83 -13.23
CA MET A 646 -11.82 -17.47 -14.03
C MET A 646 -12.15 -16.56 -15.23
N ALA A 647 -13.38 -16.62 -15.75
CA ALA A 647 -13.82 -15.75 -16.84
C ALA A 647 -13.78 -14.25 -16.46
N ASN A 648 -13.95 -13.91 -15.18
CA ASN A 648 -13.96 -12.52 -14.74
C ASN A 648 -12.56 -11.98 -14.34
N PHE A 649 -11.69 -12.84 -13.82
CA PHE A 649 -10.49 -12.38 -13.10
C PHE A 649 -9.49 -11.60 -13.95
N ASN A 650 -9.38 -11.87 -15.26
CA ASN A 650 -8.46 -11.10 -16.10
C ASN A 650 -8.96 -9.66 -16.30
N HIS A 651 -10.27 -9.48 -16.53
CA HIS A 651 -10.89 -8.16 -16.65
C HIS A 651 -10.82 -7.40 -15.31
N GLU A 652 -11.15 -8.05 -14.19
CA GLU A 652 -11.01 -7.49 -12.84
C GLU A 652 -9.58 -7.00 -12.56
N ARG A 653 -8.56 -7.80 -12.87
CA ARG A 653 -7.15 -7.40 -12.68
C ARG A 653 -6.78 -6.21 -13.53
N TRP A 654 -7.23 -6.17 -14.78
CA TRP A 654 -7.02 -5.04 -15.68
C TRP A 654 -7.70 -3.77 -15.15
N ALA A 655 -8.95 -3.84 -14.66
CA ALA A 655 -9.63 -2.71 -14.03
C ALA A 655 -8.87 -2.18 -12.79
N ILE A 656 -8.34 -3.08 -11.95
CA ILE A 656 -7.48 -2.71 -10.81
C ILE A 656 -6.21 -1.98 -11.28
N ILE A 657 -5.59 -2.43 -12.38
CA ILE A 657 -4.42 -1.76 -12.97
C ILE A 657 -4.78 -0.33 -13.42
N CYS A 658 -5.90 -0.15 -14.12
CA CYS A 658 -6.38 1.18 -14.55
C CYS A 658 -6.50 2.12 -13.35
N GLY A 659 -7.19 1.68 -12.31
CA GLY A 659 -7.40 2.48 -11.10
C GLY A 659 -6.10 2.82 -10.35
N ILE A 660 -5.19 1.85 -10.13
CA ILE A 660 -3.98 2.10 -9.35
C ILE A 660 -2.97 2.99 -10.09
N ILE A 661 -2.90 2.90 -11.42
CA ILE A 661 -2.05 3.78 -12.24
C ILE A 661 -2.60 5.21 -12.20
N ALA A 662 -3.90 5.41 -12.40
CA ALA A 662 -4.53 6.73 -12.29
C ALA A 662 -4.40 7.34 -10.89
N GLY A 663 -4.62 6.55 -9.84
CA GLY A 663 -4.41 7.00 -8.45
C GLY A 663 -2.96 7.41 -8.17
N SER A 664 -1.99 6.66 -8.71
CA SER A 664 -0.57 7.01 -8.60
C SER A 664 -0.24 8.31 -9.33
N ARG A 665 -0.84 8.56 -10.50
CA ARG A 665 -0.68 9.83 -11.23
C ARG A 665 -1.27 11.01 -10.46
N HIS A 666 -2.42 10.83 -9.82
CA HIS A 666 -3.01 11.86 -8.98
C HIS A 666 -2.09 12.24 -7.79
N VAL A 667 -1.45 11.24 -7.17
CA VAL A 667 -0.43 11.48 -6.13
C VAL A 667 0.80 12.20 -6.70
N LEU A 668 1.26 11.82 -7.89
CA LEU A 668 2.39 12.48 -8.54
C LEU A 668 2.08 13.95 -8.88
N GLU A 669 0.86 14.23 -9.37
CA GLU A 669 0.37 15.59 -9.63
C GLU A 669 0.43 16.46 -8.37
N GLU A 670 -0.13 15.97 -7.26
CA GLU A 670 -0.12 16.68 -5.99
C GLU A 670 1.31 16.90 -5.48
N THR A 671 2.22 15.94 -5.73
CA THR A 671 3.64 16.05 -5.40
C THR A 671 4.36 17.10 -6.25
N PHE A 672 4.04 17.21 -7.53
CA PHE A 672 4.56 18.28 -8.39
C PHE A 672 4.09 19.66 -7.93
N LYS A 673 2.81 19.80 -7.59
CA LYS A 673 2.28 21.06 -7.03
C LYS A 673 3.02 21.43 -5.74
N TRP A 674 3.10 20.48 -4.80
CA TRP A 674 3.71 20.72 -3.50
C TRP A 674 5.20 21.07 -3.60
N THR A 675 5.97 20.37 -4.44
CA THR A 675 7.40 20.66 -4.60
C THR A 675 7.68 22.05 -5.20
N ASN A 676 6.73 22.62 -5.94
CA ASN A 676 6.82 23.97 -6.52
C ASN A 676 6.19 25.06 -5.65
N GLN A 677 5.46 24.70 -4.59
CA GLN A 677 4.88 25.62 -3.61
C GLN A 677 5.74 25.70 -2.35
N ARG A 678 6.29 24.58 -1.87
CA ARG A 678 6.98 24.53 -0.58
C ARG A 678 8.37 25.13 -0.64
N VAL A 679 8.59 26.18 0.13
CA VAL A 679 9.91 26.79 0.34
C VAL A 679 10.59 26.23 1.60
N VAL A 680 11.84 25.81 1.46
CA VAL A 680 12.75 25.42 2.55
C VAL A 680 14.16 25.92 2.23
N PHE A 681 14.91 26.35 3.24
CA PHE A 681 16.26 26.91 3.05
C PHE A 681 16.30 28.02 1.98
N GLY A 682 15.26 28.87 1.96
CA GLY A 682 15.12 29.99 1.02
C GLY A 682 14.81 29.63 -0.43
N LYS A 683 14.55 28.36 -0.76
CA LYS A 683 14.22 27.92 -2.13
C LYS A 683 13.07 26.92 -2.15
N LYS A 684 12.39 26.77 -3.29
CA LYS A 684 11.39 25.72 -3.51
C LYS A 684 12.01 24.32 -3.32
N LEU A 685 11.23 23.34 -2.87
CA LEU A 685 11.69 21.95 -2.77
C LEU A 685 12.20 21.42 -4.11
N SER A 686 11.57 21.80 -5.22
CA SER A 686 12.00 21.44 -6.57
C SER A 686 13.41 21.94 -6.92
N ALA A 687 13.96 22.93 -6.18
CA ALA A 687 15.34 23.39 -6.34
C ALA A 687 16.38 22.42 -5.74
N GLN A 688 15.96 21.44 -4.93
CA GLN A 688 16.85 20.45 -4.32
C GLN A 688 17.08 19.25 -5.26
N PRO A 689 18.34 18.88 -5.59
CA PRO A 689 18.64 17.75 -6.47
C PRO A 689 18.02 16.42 -6.02
N VAL A 690 18.05 16.16 -4.71
CA VAL A 690 17.47 14.92 -4.13
C VAL A 690 15.97 14.80 -4.38
N VAL A 691 15.22 15.92 -4.35
CA VAL A 691 13.78 15.94 -4.66
C VAL A 691 13.56 15.66 -6.14
N ARG A 692 14.34 16.28 -7.02
CA ARG A 692 14.26 16.02 -8.47
C ARG A 692 14.59 14.57 -8.83
N SER A 693 15.57 13.97 -8.14
CA SER A 693 15.90 12.54 -8.33
C SER A 693 14.73 11.62 -7.97
N LYS A 694 14.01 11.92 -6.88
CA LYS A 694 12.82 11.16 -6.46
C LYS A 694 11.67 11.32 -7.45
N LEU A 695 11.41 12.54 -7.90
CA LEU A 695 10.43 12.82 -8.96
C LEU A 695 10.77 12.06 -10.25
N ALA A 696 12.03 12.09 -10.69
CA ALA A 696 12.47 11.38 -11.89
C ALA A 696 12.20 9.87 -11.82
N ASN A 697 12.47 9.24 -10.68
CA ASN A 697 12.20 7.82 -10.49
C ASN A 697 10.68 7.50 -10.52
N MET A 698 9.87 8.30 -9.83
CA MET A 698 8.41 8.15 -9.85
C MET A 698 7.83 8.29 -11.27
N ILE A 699 8.29 9.30 -12.02
CA ILE A 699 7.86 9.58 -13.40
C ILE A 699 8.23 8.42 -14.33
N ALA A 700 9.50 7.97 -14.29
CA ALA A 700 9.96 6.89 -15.17
C ALA A 700 9.16 5.60 -14.96
N GLN A 701 8.85 5.28 -13.69
CA GLN A 701 8.07 4.10 -13.35
C GLN A 701 6.61 4.21 -13.78
N ILE A 702 5.93 5.34 -13.51
CA ILE A 702 4.51 5.49 -13.85
C ILE A 702 4.28 5.52 -15.37
N GLU A 703 5.15 6.19 -16.11
CA GLU A 703 5.09 6.22 -17.58
C GLU A 703 5.29 4.81 -18.15
N SER A 704 6.21 4.01 -17.58
CA SER A 704 6.45 2.63 -18.02
C SER A 704 5.20 1.76 -17.88
N VAL A 705 4.53 1.79 -16.72
CA VAL A 705 3.33 0.96 -16.50
C VAL A 705 2.11 1.49 -17.24
N GLN A 706 2.00 2.80 -17.48
CA GLN A 706 0.95 3.37 -18.34
C GLN A 706 1.05 2.86 -19.78
N ASN A 707 2.25 2.90 -20.37
CA ASN A 707 2.45 2.43 -21.74
C ASN A 707 2.19 0.92 -21.86
N TRP A 708 2.55 0.14 -20.84
CA TRP A 708 2.21 -1.29 -20.80
C TRP A 708 0.70 -1.51 -20.68
N LEU A 709 -0.01 -0.73 -19.84
CA LEU A 709 -1.47 -0.77 -19.75
C LEU A 709 -2.12 -0.48 -21.11
N GLU A 710 -1.76 0.63 -21.76
CA GLU A 710 -2.31 1.00 -23.06
C GLU A 710 -2.05 -0.06 -24.13
N ASN A 711 -0.87 -0.69 -24.11
CA ASN A 711 -0.58 -1.81 -25.00
C ASN A 711 -1.49 -3.02 -24.74
N ILE A 712 -1.69 -3.41 -23.47
CA ILE A 712 -2.60 -4.50 -23.11
C ILE A 712 -4.04 -4.16 -23.54
N THR A 713 -4.50 -2.94 -23.27
CA THR A 713 -5.84 -2.46 -23.66
C THR A 713 -6.01 -2.52 -25.17
N TYR A 714 -5.00 -2.11 -25.94
CA TYR A 714 -5.00 -2.27 -27.40
C TYR A 714 -5.15 -3.74 -27.82
N GLN A 715 -4.44 -4.68 -27.17
CA GLN A 715 -4.64 -6.09 -27.44
C GLN A 715 -6.05 -6.56 -27.09
N MET A 716 -6.64 -6.07 -25.99
CA MET A 716 -8.02 -6.41 -25.60
C MET A 716 -9.04 -5.92 -26.64
N VAL A 717 -8.84 -4.77 -27.26
CA VAL A 717 -9.69 -4.27 -28.36
C VAL A 717 -9.57 -5.16 -29.61
N ASN A 718 -8.37 -5.67 -29.89
CA ASN A 718 -8.07 -6.37 -31.15
C ASN A 718 -8.09 -7.91 -31.07
N MET A 719 -8.27 -8.48 -29.87
CA MET A 719 -8.32 -9.92 -29.66
C MET A 719 -9.73 -10.38 -29.30
N SER A 720 -10.11 -11.55 -29.81
CA SER A 720 -11.29 -12.24 -29.31
C SER A 720 -11.11 -12.60 -27.83
N TYR A 721 -12.21 -12.71 -27.08
CA TYR A 721 -12.15 -13.08 -25.66
C TYR A 721 -11.40 -14.42 -25.40
N ALA A 722 -11.51 -15.37 -26.32
CA ALA A 722 -10.78 -16.63 -26.26
C ALA A 722 -9.26 -16.44 -26.38
N GLU A 723 -8.81 -15.56 -27.29
CA GLU A 723 -7.40 -15.22 -27.42
C GLU A 723 -6.87 -14.45 -26.21
N GLN A 724 -7.63 -13.48 -25.70
CA GLN A 724 -7.27 -12.74 -24.48
C GLN A 724 -7.03 -13.69 -23.31
N THR A 725 -7.91 -14.69 -23.14
CA THR A 725 -7.78 -15.69 -22.07
C THR A 725 -6.46 -16.46 -22.13
N VAL A 726 -5.96 -16.76 -23.34
CA VAL A 726 -4.73 -17.53 -23.54
C VAL A 726 -3.49 -16.63 -23.52
N LYS A 727 -3.55 -15.50 -24.21
CA LYS A 727 -2.38 -14.65 -24.49
C LYS A 727 -2.16 -13.55 -23.44
N LEU A 728 -3.22 -13.04 -22.81
CA LEU A 728 -3.15 -11.85 -21.94
C LEU A 728 -3.21 -12.17 -20.45
N ALA A 729 -3.63 -13.36 -20.03
CA ALA A 729 -3.72 -13.73 -18.61
C ALA A 729 -2.38 -13.56 -17.86
N GLY A 730 -1.27 -13.98 -18.48
CA GLY A 730 0.07 -13.82 -17.92
C GLY A 730 0.55 -12.36 -17.91
N PRO A 731 0.53 -11.64 -19.05
CA PRO A 731 0.87 -10.22 -19.12
C PRO A 731 0.08 -9.33 -18.17
N ILE A 732 -1.24 -9.51 -18.06
CA ILE A 732 -2.09 -8.75 -17.12
C ILE A 732 -1.65 -9.02 -15.68
N ALA A 733 -1.37 -10.28 -15.32
CA ALA A 733 -0.89 -10.61 -13.97
C ALA A 733 0.44 -9.91 -13.66
N LEU A 734 1.42 -9.98 -14.57
CA LEU A 734 2.71 -9.32 -14.40
C LEU A 734 2.58 -7.79 -14.33
N LEU A 735 1.73 -7.19 -15.15
CA LEU A 735 1.47 -5.74 -15.08
C LEU A 735 0.81 -5.37 -13.75
N LYS A 736 -0.12 -6.17 -13.23
CA LYS A 736 -0.75 -5.91 -11.92
C LYS A 736 0.26 -5.98 -10.78
N TYR A 737 1.17 -6.96 -10.83
CA TYR A 737 2.30 -6.99 -9.91
C TYR A 737 3.15 -5.71 -10.05
N GLN A 738 3.59 -5.38 -11.26
CA GLN A 738 4.50 -4.26 -11.48
C GLN A 738 3.87 -2.92 -11.11
N SER A 739 2.62 -2.66 -11.50
CA SER A 739 1.91 -1.41 -11.21
C SER A 739 1.72 -1.19 -9.70
N THR A 740 1.49 -2.26 -8.93
CA THR A 740 1.37 -2.16 -7.47
C THR A 740 2.72 -1.96 -6.77
N ARG A 741 3.83 -2.45 -7.35
CA ARG A 741 5.20 -2.09 -6.90
C ARG A 741 5.53 -0.63 -7.19
N VAL A 742 5.16 -0.12 -8.36
CA VAL A 742 5.31 1.29 -8.72
C VAL A 742 4.48 2.17 -7.80
N ALA A 743 3.22 1.80 -7.53
CA ALA A 743 2.36 2.49 -6.59
C ALA A 743 2.94 2.56 -5.18
N HIS A 744 3.56 1.48 -4.69
CA HIS A 744 4.27 1.48 -3.41
C HIS A 744 5.38 2.53 -3.37
N ASN A 745 6.23 2.56 -4.40
CA ASN A 745 7.34 3.52 -4.47
C ASN A 745 6.84 4.97 -4.54
N ILE A 746 5.83 5.24 -5.38
CA ILE A 746 5.21 6.57 -5.49
C ILE A 746 4.60 7.00 -4.15
N SER A 747 3.89 6.09 -3.48
CA SER A 747 3.31 6.33 -2.17
C SER A 747 4.36 6.73 -1.13
N ASP A 748 5.45 5.96 -1.05
CA ASP A 748 6.49 6.17 -0.04
C ASP A 748 7.23 7.49 -0.30
N GLU A 749 7.65 7.71 -1.55
CA GLU A 749 8.38 8.91 -1.94
C GLU A 749 7.53 10.18 -1.82
N ALA A 750 6.27 10.14 -2.23
CA ALA A 750 5.36 11.26 -2.04
C ALA A 750 5.16 11.58 -0.55
N THR A 751 5.02 10.56 0.31
CA THR A 751 4.91 10.76 1.75
C THR A 751 6.16 11.46 2.31
N GLN A 752 7.34 11.03 1.90
CA GLN A 752 8.61 11.62 2.33
C GLN A 752 8.77 13.06 1.83
N ILE A 753 8.37 13.37 0.60
CA ILE A 753 8.42 14.72 0.03
C ILE A 753 7.43 15.67 0.73
N PHE A 754 6.25 15.18 1.10
CA PHE A 754 5.28 15.96 1.87
C PHE A 754 5.64 16.11 3.36
N GLY A 755 6.55 15.28 3.87
CA GLY A 755 6.97 15.27 5.28
C GLY A 755 5.77 15.07 6.21
N GLY A 756 5.65 15.89 7.26
CA GLY A 756 4.54 15.80 8.21
C GLY A 756 3.14 15.93 7.57
N ARG A 757 3.02 16.56 6.39
CA ARG A 757 1.74 16.60 5.66
C ARG A 757 1.39 15.26 5.05
N GLY A 758 2.37 14.46 4.63
CA GLY A 758 2.13 13.15 4.00
C GLY A 758 1.46 12.14 4.92
N ILE A 759 1.52 12.37 6.23
CA ILE A 759 0.86 11.57 7.28
C ILE A 759 -0.38 12.27 7.87
N THR A 760 -0.87 13.33 7.22
CA THR A 760 -2.03 14.11 7.67
C THR A 760 -3.26 13.77 6.83
N LYS A 761 -4.31 13.24 7.48
CA LYS A 761 -5.58 12.84 6.85
C LYS A 761 -6.38 13.97 6.21
N THR A 762 -6.08 15.23 6.52
CA THR A 762 -6.86 16.41 6.12
C THR A 762 -6.00 17.43 5.37
N GLY A 763 -6.67 18.43 4.77
CA GLY A 763 -5.99 19.53 4.09
C GLY A 763 -5.14 19.06 2.91
N MET A 764 -3.97 19.68 2.73
CA MET A 764 -3.06 19.40 1.60
C MET A 764 -2.49 17.98 1.61
N GLY A 765 -2.41 17.32 2.76
CA GLY A 765 -1.86 15.98 2.91
C GLY A 765 -2.80 14.84 2.53
N ARG A 766 -4.10 15.12 2.44
CA ARG A 766 -5.18 14.14 2.38
C ARG A 766 -4.99 13.08 1.29
N VAL A 767 -4.68 13.52 0.07
CA VAL A 767 -4.52 12.62 -1.09
C VAL A 767 -3.36 11.65 -0.84
N ILE A 768 -2.25 12.18 -0.33
CA ILE A 768 -1.02 11.41 -0.07
C ILE A 768 -1.24 10.39 1.05
N GLU A 769 -1.81 10.83 2.19
CA GLU A 769 -2.12 9.91 3.31
C GLU A 769 -3.11 8.84 2.89
N THR A 770 -4.17 9.22 2.16
CA THR A 770 -5.21 8.28 1.75
C THR A 770 -4.63 7.23 0.83
N PHE A 771 -3.84 7.63 -0.17
CA PHE A 771 -3.16 6.69 -1.05
C PHE A 771 -2.16 5.80 -0.29
N GLN A 772 -1.36 6.37 0.62
CA GLN A 772 -0.39 5.62 1.42
C GLN A 772 -1.02 4.55 2.29
N ARG A 773 -2.20 4.83 2.85
CA ARG A 773 -2.96 3.86 3.63
C ARG A 773 -3.66 2.80 2.78
N THR A 774 -3.93 3.08 1.50
CA THR A 774 -4.88 2.28 0.68
C THR A 774 -4.29 1.63 -0.57
N TYR A 775 -3.11 2.01 -1.08
CA TYR A 775 -2.56 1.42 -2.31
C TYR A 775 -2.37 -0.12 -2.18
N LYS A 776 -2.10 -0.61 -0.96
CA LYS A 776 -1.86 -2.04 -0.70
C LYS A 776 -3.09 -2.92 -0.93
N PHE A 777 -4.30 -2.34 -1.02
CA PHE A 777 -5.48 -3.09 -1.44
C PHE A 777 -5.32 -3.61 -2.87
N ALA A 778 -4.90 -2.76 -3.81
CA ALA A 778 -4.64 -3.19 -5.18
C ALA A 778 -3.56 -4.28 -5.24
N ALA A 779 -2.55 -4.25 -4.36
CA ALA A 779 -1.53 -5.30 -4.26
C ALA A 779 -2.08 -6.68 -3.83
N ILE A 780 -3.17 -6.71 -3.06
CA ILE A 780 -3.74 -7.93 -2.47
C ILE A 780 -4.95 -8.44 -3.27
N LEU A 781 -5.86 -7.54 -3.67
CA LEU A 781 -7.06 -7.84 -4.44
C LEU A 781 -6.71 -8.28 -5.87
N GLY A 782 -7.62 -9.01 -6.53
CA GLY A 782 -7.37 -9.63 -7.84
C GLY A 782 -6.31 -10.75 -7.84
N GLY A 783 -5.81 -11.13 -6.65
CA GLY A 783 -4.73 -12.08 -6.39
C GLY A 783 -3.45 -11.38 -5.94
N SER A 784 -2.75 -11.90 -4.92
CA SER A 784 -1.57 -11.24 -4.33
C SER A 784 -0.42 -11.08 -5.34
N GLU A 785 0.51 -10.15 -5.07
CA GLU A 785 1.73 -9.94 -5.86
C GLU A 785 2.43 -11.28 -6.22
N GLU A 786 2.59 -12.18 -5.25
CA GLU A 786 3.26 -13.48 -5.43
C GLU A 786 2.46 -14.41 -6.36
N ILE A 787 1.14 -14.45 -6.20
CA ILE A 787 0.26 -15.25 -7.05
C ILE A 787 0.27 -14.73 -8.49
N MET A 788 0.38 -13.41 -8.67
CA MET A 788 0.46 -12.80 -10.00
C MET A 788 1.78 -13.07 -10.69
N GLN A 789 2.90 -12.99 -9.98
CA GLN A 789 4.23 -13.34 -10.51
C GLN A 789 4.25 -14.80 -10.96
N ASP A 790 3.82 -15.70 -10.09
CA ASP A 790 3.74 -17.13 -10.37
C ASP A 790 2.77 -17.45 -11.52
N LEU A 791 1.59 -16.82 -11.55
CA LEU A 791 0.65 -16.96 -12.68
C LEU A 791 1.27 -16.51 -14.00
N GLY A 792 1.93 -15.35 -14.02
CA GLY A 792 2.60 -14.81 -15.20
C GLY A 792 3.59 -15.81 -15.81
N VAL A 793 4.47 -16.35 -14.97
CA VAL A 793 5.48 -17.33 -15.40
C VAL A 793 4.84 -18.67 -15.79
N ARG A 794 3.88 -19.17 -15.01
CA ARG A 794 3.20 -20.44 -15.32
C ARG A 794 2.46 -20.41 -16.66
N GLN A 795 1.87 -19.28 -17.04
CA GLN A 795 1.27 -19.16 -18.38
C GLN A 795 2.33 -19.23 -19.48
N ALA A 796 3.47 -18.55 -19.31
CA ALA A 796 4.58 -18.61 -20.28
C ALA A 796 5.16 -20.03 -20.40
N LEU A 797 5.35 -20.75 -19.29
CA LEU A 797 5.87 -22.11 -19.29
C LEU A 797 4.95 -23.12 -19.99
N ARG A 798 3.63 -22.90 -19.97
CA ARG A 798 2.67 -23.77 -20.67
C ARG A 798 2.82 -23.73 -22.19
N THR A 799 3.27 -22.60 -22.72
CA THR A 799 3.51 -22.38 -24.15
C THR A 799 4.98 -22.42 -24.51
N PHE A 800 5.86 -22.76 -23.55
CA PHE A 800 7.29 -22.81 -23.80
C PHE A 800 7.58 -23.88 -24.86
N PRO A 801 8.17 -23.51 -26.01
CA PRO A 801 8.55 -24.49 -27.01
C PRO A 801 9.62 -25.41 -26.44
N ASP A 802 9.84 -26.59 -27.03
CA ASP A 802 10.98 -27.44 -26.65
C ASP A 802 12.30 -26.85 -27.18
N ALA A 803 12.66 -25.68 -26.66
CA ALA A 803 13.86 -24.93 -26.99
C ALA A 803 14.92 -25.16 -25.92
N ARG A 804 16.18 -25.27 -26.35
CA ARG A 804 17.37 -25.32 -25.50
C ARG A 804 18.37 -24.31 -26.05
N LEU A 805 19.15 -23.69 -25.16
CA LEU A 805 20.23 -22.78 -25.51
C LEU A 805 21.50 -23.54 -25.83
#